data_AF-A0A366GJ73-F1
#
_entry.id   AF-A0A366GJ73-F1
#
_cell.length_a   1.000
_cell.length_b   1.000
_cell.length_c   1.000
_cell.angle_alpha   90.00
_cell.angle_beta   90.00
_cell.angle_gamma   90.00
#
_symmetry.space_group_name_H-M   'P 1'
#
loop_
_entity.id
_entity.type
_entity.pdbx_description
1 polymer ?
#
loop_
_entity_poly.entity_id
_entity_poly.type
_entity_poly.pdbx_seq_one_letter_code
_entity_poly.pdbx_strand_id
1 'polypeptide(L)'
;MKRLMVIWLLLCTLDVRASESLTGVWSGYYRCSNTPIRLDLFLVQENTQLQGLFVFYLDSGDRPSGAFNISGQKDEKARTLVLEPGEWEKRPIGFTAVGLTGRYEGNQITGTISFNQCGNFQVTKDPERTEELLARTERSKRLWNEAPTALAEAANETQRCIAVAKWASKLKAEYPELDLRHTPLNQVFAKAAPLFSDADFKPVWGQSYTDYSKNERKRIYYDILSPCLKNQELSGYFQGYSHIVTRPFILDRGDFSHAEVVLRVQIISQGRQWLRDRSSDLNRLPPNEAGYASWEQIQVASDDKLADLWPSERAEFEQRLANSLESLAPEILAGRVDRAVAEATDFGAISRLDRLLEENGALVDSVTEDQLAHHRTIIARRQEQLLSSEVSRDVEVLSNLSSNLDGLAQSTKWFRMFQGKYQAMEGATIAQAIQKFRLQRRFLLQSTQSQLIQKVENADKVTQLDQLVANYIGLSGDRNEPTLGPVWTSIDHRRQQLLIKQQRAALNQSYCERFKNPEDAVESPSERDVCVALATTIDDMNTSYKELGRKCRAREFGNNPILATQCLSLCVASAGGCDLSFKMTHFENLGCAAAEGQVGWICDYYLKFTGNDALMKEVLSTIAPNGGLGQGRFINAGDQWIHVR
;
A
#
# COMPACT_ATOMS: atom_id res chain seq x y z
N MET A 1 -10.90 -1.57 -68.28
CA MET A 1 -10.91 -3.04 -68.47
C MET A 1 -11.65 -3.64 -67.27
N LYS A 2 -12.96 -3.89 -67.33
CA LYS A 2 -13.65 -5.13 -67.79
C LYS A 2 -13.14 -6.43 -67.13
N ARG A 3 -13.95 -6.97 -66.19
CA ARG A 3 -14.26 -8.37 -65.79
C ARG A 3 -14.93 -8.30 -64.39
N LEU A 4 -16.20 -8.60 -64.08
CA LEU A 4 -17.25 -9.57 -64.50
C LEU A 4 -17.05 -11.00 -63.96
N MET A 5 -17.76 -11.33 -62.87
CA MET A 5 -18.22 -12.67 -62.39
C MET A 5 -18.95 -12.43 -61.03
N VAL A 6 -20.28 -12.48 -60.83
CA VAL A 6 -21.34 -13.47 -61.11
C VAL A 6 -21.12 -14.82 -60.41
N ILE A 7 -21.52 -14.93 -59.14
CA ILE A 7 -21.76 -16.21 -58.42
C ILE A 7 -22.92 -16.05 -57.40
N TRP A 8 -23.98 -16.82 -57.64
CA TRP A 8 -25.00 -17.40 -56.73
C TRP A 8 -26.12 -16.54 -56.11
N LEU A 9 -27.28 -16.56 -56.81
CA LEU A 9 -28.61 -16.57 -56.20
C LEU A 9 -28.81 -17.87 -55.41
N LEU A 10 -28.93 -17.76 -54.08
CA LEU A 10 -29.63 -18.75 -53.26
C LEU A 10 -30.73 -18.00 -52.52
N LEU A 11 -31.98 -18.24 -52.94
CA LEU A 11 -33.19 -17.78 -52.28
C LEU A 11 -33.27 -18.40 -50.88
N CYS A 12 -32.63 -17.78 -49.89
CA CYS A 12 -33.15 -17.79 -48.54
C CYS A 12 -34.32 -16.80 -48.52
N THR A 13 -35.55 -17.31 -48.59
CA THR A 13 -36.67 -16.61 -47.95
C THR A 13 -36.36 -16.62 -46.44
N LEU A 14 -35.48 -15.70 -46.01
CA LEU A 14 -35.43 -15.30 -44.62
C LEU A 14 -36.83 -14.81 -44.33
N ASP A 15 -37.57 -15.65 -43.61
CA ASP A 15 -38.81 -15.30 -42.96
C ASP A 15 -38.40 -14.22 -41.95
N VAL A 16 -38.32 -12.97 -42.43
CA VAL A 16 -38.15 -11.79 -41.59
C VAL A 16 -39.46 -11.71 -40.82
N ARG A 17 -39.55 -12.51 -39.76
CA ARG A 17 -40.53 -12.32 -38.72
C ARG A 17 -40.26 -10.93 -38.22
N ALA A 18 -41.11 -9.99 -38.63
CA ALA A 18 -41.07 -8.64 -38.13
C ALA A 18 -40.99 -8.74 -36.60
N SER A 19 -39.92 -8.20 -36.02
CA SER A 19 -39.74 -8.17 -34.57
C SER A 19 -41.02 -7.59 -33.98
N GLU A 20 -41.75 -8.40 -33.21
CA GLU A 20 -43.00 -7.96 -32.61
C GLU A 20 -42.69 -6.81 -31.66
N SER A 21 -43.13 -5.60 -32.04
CA SER A 21 -42.87 -4.40 -31.25
C SER A 21 -43.75 -4.44 -30.01
N LEU A 22 -43.10 -4.34 -28.84
CA LEU A 22 -43.78 -4.21 -27.56
C LEU A 22 -44.33 -2.79 -27.34
N THR A 23 -44.06 -1.86 -28.26
CA THR A 23 -44.63 -0.51 -28.20
C THR A 23 -46.15 -0.55 -28.26
N GLY A 24 -46.80 0.06 -27.28
CA GLY A 24 -48.26 0.18 -27.21
C GLY A 24 -48.82 0.23 -25.80
N VAL A 25 -50.14 0.19 -25.71
CA VAL A 25 -50.88 0.14 -24.45
C VAL A 25 -51.29 -1.30 -24.19
N TRP A 26 -50.98 -1.80 -23.00
CA TRP A 26 -51.29 -3.15 -22.57
C TRP A 26 -52.16 -3.10 -21.32
N SER A 27 -53.37 -3.65 -21.40
CA SER A 27 -54.35 -3.57 -20.32
C SER A 27 -54.60 -4.95 -19.73
N GLY A 28 -54.76 -5.05 -18.42
CA GLY A 28 -55.06 -6.31 -17.76
C GLY A 28 -55.05 -6.20 -16.25
N TYR A 29 -54.58 -7.27 -15.59
CA TYR A 29 -54.64 -7.37 -14.14
C TYR A 29 -53.38 -8.04 -13.57
N TYR A 30 -53.07 -7.69 -12.33
CA TYR A 30 -52.15 -8.43 -11.48
C TYR A 30 -52.83 -8.73 -10.15
N ARG A 31 -52.29 -9.67 -9.37
CA ARG A 31 -52.81 -10.00 -8.04
C ARG A 31 -51.84 -9.57 -6.96
N CYS A 32 -52.32 -8.87 -5.94
CA CYS A 32 -51.60 -8.69 -4.69
C CYS A 32 -52.52 -9.04 -3.52
N SER A 33 -52.03 -9.85 -2.57
CA SER A 33 -52.83 -10.31 -1.42
C SER A 33 -54.20 -10.88 -1.83
N ASN A 34 -54.20 -11.70 -2.89
CA ASN A 34 -55.40 -12.29 -3.53
C ASN A 34 -56.43 -11.31 -4.10
N THR A 35 -56.14 -10.01 -4.14
CA THR A 35 -57.01 -9.01 -4.76
C THR A 35 -56.55 -8.74 -6.19
N PRO A 36 -57.42 -8.87 -7.21
CA PRO A 36 -57.09 -8.46 -8.57
C PRO A 36 -57.04 -6.93 -8.64
N ILE A 37 -55.95 -6.39 -9.18
CA ILE A 37 -55.72 -4.97 -9.37
C ILE A 37 -55.60 -4.72 -10.88
N ARG A 38 -56.39 -3.80 -11.42
CA ARG A 38 -56.33 -3.44 -12.84
C ARG A 38 -55.03 -2.69 -13.11
N LEU A 39 -54.45 -2.94 -14.28
CA LEU A 39 -53.14 -2.50 -14.71
C LEU A 39 -53.19 -2.05 -16.18
N ASP A 40 -52.63 -0.88 -16.48
CA ASP A 40 -52.21 -0.49 -17.82
C ASP A 40 -50.69 -0.31 -17.88
N LEU A 41 -50.03 -0.88 -18.89
CA LEU A 41 -48.64 -0.60 -19.26
C LEU A 41 -48.62 0.20 -20.55
N PHE A 42 -47.99 1.37 -20.54
CA PHE A 42 -47.69 2.15 -21.74
C PHE A 42 -46.22 1.90 -22.06
N LEU A 43 -45.92 1.12 -23.08
CA LEU A 43 -44.55 0.76 -23.44
C LEU A 43 -44.13 1.46 -24.73
N VAL A 44 -42.90 1.96 -24.75
CA VAL A 44 -42.18 2.45 -25.92
C VAL A 44 -40.90 1.64 -26.04
N GLN A 45 -40.69 1.04 -27.21
CA GLN A 45 -39.53 0.20 -27.48
C GLN A 45 -38.56 0.90 -28.42
N GLU A 46 -37.31 1.04 -27.99
CA GLU A 46 -36.18 1.48 -28.82
C GLU A 46 -35.13 0.37 -28.85
N ASN A 47 -35.01 -0.31 -30.00
CA ASN A 47 -34.23 -1.55 -30.13
C ASN A 47 -34.67 -2.62 -29.11
N THR A 48 -33.79 -3.00 -28.18
CA THR A 48 -34.08 -3.92 -27.07
C THR A 48 -34.48 -3.22 -25.79
N GLN A 49 -34.32 -1.90 -25.70
CA GLN A 49 -34.69 -1.12 -24.53
C GLN A 49 -36.20 -0.85 -24.54
N LEU A 50 -36.79 -0.96 -23.36
CA LEU A 50 -38.18 -0.62 -23.09
C LEU A 50 -38.20 0.52 -22.09
N GLN A 51 -39.02 1.52 -22.37
CA GLN A 51 -39.38 2.56 -21.41
C GLN A 51 -40.90 2.68 -21.40
N GLY A 52 -41.46 3.16 -20.30
CA GLY A 52 -42.90 3.22 -20.21
C GLY A 52 -43.46 3.75 -18.92
N LEU A 53 -44.77 3.63 -18.80
CA LEU A 53 -45.53 3.99 -17.61
C LEU A 53 -46.35 2.79 -17.14
N PHE A 54 -46.22 2.45 -15.86
CA PHE A 54 -47.08 1.51 -15.17
C PHE A 54 -48.18 2.28 -14.46
N VAL A 55 -49.44 1.93 -14.71
CA VAL A 55 -50.62 2.57 -14.11
C VAL A 55 -51.50 1.50 -13.48
N PHE A 56 -51.96 1.72 -12.24
CA PHE A 56 -52.84 0.78 -11.56
C PHE A 56 -54.08 1.43 -10.94
N TYR A 57 -55.13 0.63 -10.78
CA TYR A 57 -56.44 1.05 -10.28
C TYR A 57 -56.87 0.10 -9.16
N LEU A 58 -57.05 0.63 -7.95
CA LEU A 58 -57.45 -0.11 -6.73
C LEU A 58 -58.97 -0.24 -6.60
N ASP A 59 -59.71 0.70 -7.18
CA ASP A 59 -61.16 0.73 -7.23
C ASP A 59 -61.67 0.35 -8.63
N SER A 60 -62.99 0.12 -8.74
CA SER A 60 -63.65 -0.12 -10.03
C SER A 60 -63.82 1.15 -10.88
N GLY A 61 -63.17 2.26 -10.49
CA GLY A 61 -63.25 3.53 -11.19
C GLY A 61 -62.20 3.65 -12.30
N ASP A 62 -62.46 4.53 -13.26
CA ASP A 62 -61.52 4.84 -14.36
C ASP A 62 -60.42 5.84 -13.98
N ARG A 63 -60.34 6.22 -12.70
CA ARG A 63 -59.28 7.10 -12.21
C ARG A 63 -58.10 6.26 -11.72
N PRO A 64 -56.89 6.47 -12.26
CA PRO A 64 -55.72 5.72 -11.81
C PRO A 64 -55.45 6.00 -10.34
N SER A 65 -55.27 4.94 -9.56
CA SER A 65 -54.89 5.04 -8.15
C SER A 65 -53.45 5.52 -8.05
N GLY A 66 -52.53 4.91 -8.79
CA GLY A 66 -51.13 5.34 -8.88
C GLY A 66 -50.52 5.08 -10.25
N ALA A 67 -49.39 5.74 -10.51
CA ALA A 67 -48.63 5.60 -11.75
C ALA A 67 -47.13 5.84 -11.51
N PHE A 68 -46.25 5.09 -12.14
CA PHE A 68 -44.80 5.27 -12.07
C PHE A 68 -44.11 4.84 -13.37
N ASN A 69 -42.98 5.47 -13.69
CA ASN A 69 -42.18 5.15 -14.87
C ASN A 69 -41.57 3.76 -14.73
N ILE A 70 -41.38 3.07 -15.84
CA ILE A 70 -40.74 1.76 -15.88
C ILE A 70 -39.72 1.76 -17.01
N SER A 71 -38.61 1.08 -16.80
CA SER A 71 -37.57 0.91 -17.82
C SER A 71 -36.98 -0.47 -17.75
N GLY A 72 -36.53 -1.02 -18.87
CA GLY A 72 -35.93 -2.33 -18.86
C GLY A 72 -35.59 -2.83 -20.26
N GLN A 73 -35.50 -4.14 -20.42
CA GLN A 73 -35.01 -4.74 -21.65
C GLN A 73 -35.86 -5.94 -22.06
N LYS A 74 -35.96 -6.16 -23.38
CA LYS A 74 -36.48 -7.40 -23.95
C LYS A 74 -35.35 -8.33 -24.37
N ASP A 75 -35.51 -9.61 -24.10
CA ASP A 75 -34.74 -10.69 -24.73
C ASP A 75 -35.59 -11.29 -25.85
N GLU A 76 -35.18 -11.00 -27.07
CA GLU A 76 -35.88 -11.43 -28.28
C GLU A 76 -35.83 -12.95 -28.51
N LYS A 77 -34.75 -13.62 -28.08
CA LYS A 77 -34.60 -15.07 -28.25
C LYS A 77 -35.44 -15.83 -27.23
N ALA A 78 -35.43 -15.38 -25.98
CA ALA A 78 -36.20 -16.01 -24.90
C ALA A 78 -37.69 -15.62 -24.93
N ARG A 79 -38.03 -14.57 -25.69
CA ARG A 79 -39.33 -13.87 -25.64
C ARG A 79 -39.69 -13.47 -24.22
N THR A 80 -38.72 -12.88 -23.52
CA THR A 80 -38.87 -12.42 -22.14
C THR A 80 -38.60 -10.93 -22.06
N LEU A 81 -39.11 -10.29 -21.01
CA LEU A 81 -38.80 -8.90 -20.67
C LEU A 81 -38.63 -8.76 -19.17
N VAL A 82 -37.76 -7.84 -18.77
CA VAL A 82 -37.60 -7.39 -17.39
C VAL A 82 -37.80 -5.89 -17.39
N LEU A 83 -38.69 -5.40 -16.54
CA LEU A 83 -39.00 -3.99 -16.34
C LEU A 83 -38.75 -3.65 -14.89
N GLU A 84 -37.89 -2.67 -14.66
CA GLU A 84 -37.57 -2.13 -13.36
C GLU A 84 -38.44 -0.90 -13.07
N PRO A 85 -38.89 -0.73 -11.82
CA PRO A 85 -39.64 0.46 -11.44
C PRO A 85 -38.73 1.69 -11.41
N GLY A 86 -39.20 2.79 -11.98
CA GLY A 86 -38.59 4.11 -11.93
C GLY A 86 -39.38 5.09 -11.06
N GLU A 87 -39.30 6.37 -11.40
CA GLU A 87 -39.89 7.47 -10.63
C GLU A 87 -41.43 7.43 -10.61
N TRP A 88 -42.00 7.83 -9.47
CA TRP A 88 -43.45 7.94 -9.32
C TRP A 88 -44.01 9.17 -10.05
N GLU A 89 -45.01 8.92 -10.90
CA GLU A 89 -45.86 9.97 -11.47
C GLU A 89 -46.94 10.40 -10.48
N LYS A 90 -47.54 9.42 -9.82
CA LYS A 90 -48.57 9.59 -8.79
C LYS A 90 -48.44 8.46 -7.78
N ARG A 91 -47.90 8.77 -6.60
CA ARG A 91 -47.72 7.80 -5.51
C ARG A 91 -48.85 7.88 -4.48
N PRO A 92 -49.66 6.82 -4.30
CA PRO A 92 -50.56 6.73 -3.17
C PRO A 92 -49.78 6.49 -1.87
N ILE A 93 -50.32 6.98 -0.75
CA ILE A 93 -49.75 6.75 0.57
C ILE A 93 -49.71 5.24 0.85
N GLY A 94 -48.57 4.72 1.30
CA GLY A 94 -48.38 3.31 1.66
C GLY A 94 -47.99 2.38 0.50
N PHE A 95 -47.77 2.90 -0.71
CA PHE A 95 -47.38 2.09 -1.87
C PHE A 95 -45.89 2.20 -2.19
N THR A 96 -45.33 1.13 -2.75
CA THR A 96 -43.98 1.09 -3.35
C THR A 96 -44.08 0.72 -4.83
N ALA A 97 -43.16 1.24 -5.64
CA ALA A 97 -43.11 0.91 -7.06
C ALA A 97 -42.55 -0.50 -7.22
N VAL A 98 -43.01 -1.23 -8.22
CA VAL A 98 -42.73 -2.67 -8.40
C VAL A 98 -42.24 -2.96 -9.81
N GLY A 99 -41.28 -3.87 -9.93
CA GLY A 99 -40.80 -4.36 -11.22
C GLY A 99 -41.70 -5.45 -11.79
N LEU A 100 -41.47 -5.81 -13.06
CA LEU A 100 -42.14 -6.89 -13.76
C LEU A 100 -41.12 -7.76 -14.47
N THR A 101 -41.25 -9.07 -14.35
CA THR A 101 -40.54 -10.02 -15.21
C THR A 101 -41.57 -10.88 -15.92
N GLY A 102 -41.52 -10.93 -17.25
CA GLY A 102 -42.55 -11.61 -18.03
C GLY A 102 -42.06 -12.22 -19.33
N ARG A 103 -42.98 -12.94 -19.97
CA ARG A 103 -42.88 -13.47 -21.33
C ARG A 103 -43.95 -12.83 -22.19
N TYR A 104 -43.62 -12.61 -23.45
CA TYR A 104 -44.55 -12.05 -24.43
C TYR A 104 -44.79 -13.02 -25.58
N GLU A 105 -46.04 -13.13 -26.00
CA GLU A 105 -46.47 -13.96 -27.12
C GLU A 105 -47.67 -13.31 -27.80
N GLY A 106 -47.46 -12.81 -29.03
CA GLY A 106 -48.52 -12.08 -29.72
C GLY A 106 -48.90 -10.81 -28.96
N ASN A 107 -50.21 -10.59 -28.86
CA ASN A 107 -50.80 -9.48 -28.11
C ASN A 107 -50.91 -9.74 -26.60
N GLN A 108 -50.14 -10.64 -26.01
CA GLN A 108 -50.21 -10.94 -24.58
C GLN A 108 -48.84 -10.91 -23.90
N ILE A 109 -48.78 -10.30 -22.71
CA ILE A 109 -47.64 -10.39 -21.79
C ILE A 109 -48.12 -11.04 -20.50
N THR A 110 -47.41 -12.06 -20.04
CA THR A 110 -47.66 -12.74 -18.76
C THR A 110 -46.39 -12.82 -17.95
N GLY A 111 -46.49 -12.72 -16.63
CA GLY A 111 -45.29 -12.72 -15.79
C GLY A 111 -45.58 -12.59 -14.31
N THR A 112 -44.58 -12.17 -13.57
CA THR A 112 -44.64 -11.93 -12.12
C THR A 112 -44.25 -10.49 -11.80
N ILE A 113 -44.85 -9.97 -10.73
CA ILE A 113 -44.48 -8.68 -10.15
C ILE A 113 -43.34 -8.91 -9.13
N SER A 114 -42.29 -8.09 -9.21
CA SER A 114 -41.10 -8.18 -8.35
C SER A 114 -41.33 -7.58 -6.95
N PHE A 115 -42.39 -8.02 -6.26
CA PHE A 115 -42.69 -7.60 -4.89
C PHE A 115 -43.31 -8.73 -4.06
N ASN A 116 -42.83 -8.90 -2.82
CA ASN A 116 -43.34 -9.91 -1.90
C ASN A 116 -44.85 -9.66 -1.66
N GLN A 117 -45.68 -10.71 -1.79
CA GLN A 117 -47.15 -10.68 -1.69
C GLN A 117 -47.91 -10.32 -2.99
N CYS A 118 -47.21 -9.91 -4.04
CA CYS A 118 -47.77 -9.79 -5.39
C CYS A 118 -47.43 -11.04 -6.21
N GLY A 119 -48.37 -11.49 -7.03
CA GLY A 119 -48.29 -12.70 -7.82
C GLY A 119 -48.17 -12.41 -9.31
N ASN A 120 -48.84 -13.22 -10.11
CA ASN A 120 -48.78 -13.15 -11.55
C ASN A 120 -49.54 -11.92 -12.09
N PHE A 121 -49.06 -11.38 -13.20
CA PHE A 121 -49.79 -10.43 -14.02
C PHE A 121 -50.05 -11.00 -15.41
N GLN A 122 -51.11 -10.50 -16.04
CA GLN A 122 -51.46 -10.78 -17.42
C GLN A 122 -52.04 -9.50 -18.01
N VAL A 123 -51.47 -9.06 -19.12
CA VAL A 123 -51.95 -7.92 -19.89
C VAL A 123 -52.06 -8.28 -21.36
N THR A 124 -53.03 -7.67 -22.02
CA THR A 124 -53.29 -7.83 -23.45
C THR A 124 -53.13 -6.49 -24.14
N LYS A 125 -52.50 -6.48 -25.32
CA LYS A 125 -52.30 -5.28 -26.11
C LYS A 125 -53.67 -4.74 -26.54
N ASP A 126 -53.91 -3.47 -26.24
CA ASP A 126 -55.08 -2.73 -26.70
C ASP A 126 -54.72 -2.04 -28.02
N PRO A 127 -55.18 -2.54 -29.18
CA PRO A 127 -54.75 -2.01 -30.46
C PRO A 127 -55.23 -0.57 -30.70
N GLU A 128 -56.43 -0.21 -30.23
CA GLU A 128 -57.01 1.12 -30.41
C GLU A 128 -56.25 2.15 -29.57
N ARG A 129 -56.07 1.88 -28.28
CA ARG A 129 -55.27 2.76 -27.40
C ARG A 129 -53.80 2.80 -27.80
N THR A 130 -53.28 1.72 -28.40
CA THR A 130 -51.91 1.69 -28.96
C THR A 130 -51.79 2.63 -30.15
N GLU A 131 -52.73 2.57 -31.10
CA GLU A 131 -52.73 3.46 -32.26
C GLU A 131 -52.85 4.92 -31.82
N GLU A 132 -53.74 5.21 -30.86
CA GLU A 132 -53.87 6.55 -30.28
C GLU A 132 -52.57 7.01 -29.60
N LEU A 133 -51.93 6.17 -28.79
CA LEU A 133 -50.65 6.48 -28.13
C LEU A 133 -49.56 6.78 -29.16
N LEU A 134 -49.44 5.95 -30.21
CA LEU A 134 -48.47 6.12 -31.28
C LEU A 134 -48.72 7.42 -32.05
N ALA A 135 -49.97 7.68 -32.44
CA ALA A 135 -50.36 8.91 -33.12
C ALA A 135 -50.07 10.15 -32.26
N ARG A 136 -50.37 10.09 -30.95
CA ARG A 136 -50.07 11.17 -30.00
C ARG A 136 -48.57 11.38 -29.82
N THR A 137 -47.79 10.29 -29.73
CA THR A 137 -46.33 10.34 -29.58
C THR A 137 -45.68 10.93 -30.82
N GLU A 138 -46.07 10.47 -32.01
CA GLU A 138 -45.56 10.98 -33.27
C GLU A 138 -45.96 12.44 -33.48
N ARG A 139 -47.20 12.80 -33.15
CA ARG A 139 -47.65 14.21 -33.15
C ARG A 139 -46.83 15.05 -32.19
N SER A 140 -46.57 14.57 -30.98
CA SER A 140 -45.75 15.28 -29.99
C SER A 140 -44.32 15.47 -30.47
N LYS A 141 -43.68 14.42 -30.99
CA LYS A 141 -42.34 14.46 -31.58
C LYS A 141 -42.26 15.43 -32.76
N ARG A 142 -43.26 15.39 -33.65
CA ARG A 142 -43.36 16.32 -34.77
C ARG A 142 -43.51 17.76 -34.31
N LEU A 143 -44.45 18.02 -33.39
CA LEU A 143 -44.65 19.34 -32.80
C LEU A 143 -43.39 19.85 -32.11
N TRP A 144 -42.69 18.99 -31.36
CA TRP A 144 -41.42 19.32 -30.73
C TRP A 144 -40.38 19.71 -31.79
N ASN A 145 -40.18 18.90 -32.83
CA ASN A 145 -39.14 19.15 -33.83
C ASN A 145 -39.46 20.37 -34.72
N GLU A 146 -40.71 20.57 -35.11
CA GLU A 146 -41.14 21.65 -36.00
C GLU A 146 -41.29 23.00 -35.30
N ALA A 147 -41.49 23.03 -33.98
CA ALA A 147 -41.62 24.29 -33.26
C ALA A 147 -40.30 25.08 -33.27
N PRO A 148 -40.34 26.41 -33.49
CA PRO A 148 -39.16 27.24 -33.43
C PRO A 148 -38.60 27.32 -32.00
N THR A 149 -37.36 27.76 -31.88
CA THR A 149 -36.74 28.04 -30.57
C THR A 149 -37.13 29.43 -30.06
N ALA A 150 -37.29 30.40 -30.96
CA ALA A 150 -37.65 31.78 -30.61
C ALA A 150 -39.17 31.96 -30.51
N LEU A 151 -39.64 32.65 -29.47
CA LEU A 151 -41.05 32.98 -29.30
C LEU A 151 -41.61 33.87 -30.40
N ALA A 152 -40.78 34.76 -30.95
CA ALA A 152 -41.17 35.67 -32.02
C ALA A 152 -41.49 34.95 -33.34
N GLU A 153 -40.94 33.75 -33.53
CA GLU A 153 -41.14 32.93 -34.73
C GLU A 153 -42.33 31.98 -34.62
N ALA A 154 -42.88 31.81 -33.42
CA ALA A 154 -43.97 30.88 -33.17
C ALA A 154 -45.30 31.39 -33.77
N ALA A 155 -45.84 30.62 -34.72
CA ALA A 155 -47.06 30.96 -35.46
C ALA A 155 -48.34 30.81 -34.63
N ASN A 156 -48.32 30.04 -33.55
CA ASN A 156 -49.47 29.79 -32.69
C ASN A 156 -49.05 29.52 -31.23
N GLU A 157 -50.04 29.46 -30.34
CA GLU A 157 -49.83 29.24 -28.90
C GLU A 157 -49.12 27.92 -28.61
N THR A 158 -49.45 26.83 -29.32
CA THR A 158 -48.78 25.53 -29.16
C THR A 158 -47.28 25.63 -29.42
N GLN A 159 -46.88 26.29 -30.52
CA GLN A 159 -45.48 26.52 -30.84
C GLN A 159 -44.78 27.41 -29.80
N ARG A 160 -45.46 28.44 -29.26
CA ARG A 160 -44.90 29.27 -28.17
C ARG A 160 -44.63 28.43 -26.93
N CYS A 161 -45.58 27.59 -26.54
CA CYS A 161 -45.42 26.71 -25.39
C CYS A 161 -44.29 25.70 -25.57
N ILE A 162 -44.15 25.14 -26.77
CA ILE A 162 -43.05 24.23 -27.07
C ILE A 162 -41.70 24.96 -27.05
N ALA A 163 -41.63 26.20 -27.54
CA ALA A 163 -40.40 27.02 -27.44
C ALA A 163 -39.99 27.25 -25.97
N VAL A 164 -40.94 27.58 -25.09
CA VAL A 164 -40.67 27.70 -23.64
C VAL A 164 -40.23 26.36 -23.04
N ALA A 165 -40.87 25.25 -23.43
CA ALA A 165 -40.50 23.92 -22.95
C ALA A 165 -39.10 23.50 -23.41
N LYS A 166 -38.74 23.77 -24.67
CA LYS A 166 -37.39 23.55 -25.21
C LYS A 166 -36.35 24.30 -24.39
N TRP A 167 -36.59 25.57 -24.13
CA TRP A 167 -35.73 26.38 -23.27
C TRP A 167 -35.55 25.75 -21.89
N ALA A 168 -36.64 25.42 -21.20
CA ALA A 168 -36.57 24.81 -19.87
C ALA A 168 -35.91 23.42 -19.87
N SER A 169 -36.09 22.64 -20.95
CA SER A 169 -35.55 21.28 -21.09
C SER A 169 -34.03 21.21 -21.06
N LYS A 170 -33.35 22.33 -21.35
CA LYS A 170 -31.89 22.41 -21.25
C LYS A 170 -31.39 22.04 -19.86
N LEU A 171 -32.15 22.36 -18.80
CA LEU A 171 -31.79 21.96 -17.44
C LEU A 171 -31.65 20.44 -17.29
N LYS A 172 -32.58 19.65 -17.85
CA LYS A 172 -32.51 18.18 -17.79
C LYS A 172 -31.47 17.61 -18.75
N ALA A 173 -31.18 18.30 -19.86
CA ALA A 173 -30.08 17.94 -20.74
C ALA A 173 -28.72 18.10 -20.04
N GLU A 174 -28.56 19.15 -19.24
CA GLU A 174 -27.33 19.45 -18.47
C GLU A 174 -27.22 18.62 -17.18
N TYR A 175 -28.35 18.21 -16.60
CA TYR A 175 -28.41 17.37 -15.40
C TYR A 175 -29.38 16.20 -15.60
N PRO A 176 -29.01 15.16 -16.38
CA PRO A 176 -29.88 14.04 -16.68
C PRO A 176 -30.35 13.27 -15.44
N GLU A 177 -29.56 13.28 -14.37
CA GLU A 177 -29.84 12.66 -13.08
C GLU A 177 -30.79 13.48 -12.18
N LEU A 178 -31.06 14.73 -12.53
CA LEU A 178 -31.87 15.62 -11.69
C LEU A 178 -33.36 15.27 -11.77
N ASP A 179 -33.90 14.72 -10.68
CA ASP A 179 -35.34 14.52 -10.50
C ASP A 179 -35.99 15.83 -10.04
N LEU A 180 -36.62 16.54 -10.98
CA LEU A 180 -37.23 17.86 -10.72
C LEU A 180 -38.44 17.82 -9.77
N ARG A 181 -38.98 16.63 -9.45
CA ARG A 181 -40.16 16.51 -8.58
C ARG A 181 -39.79 16.25 -7.13
N HIS A 182 -38.75 15.47 -6.93
CA HIS A 182 -38.35 15.03 -5.59
C HIS A 182 -37.12 15.77 -5.07
N THR A 183 -36.34 16.42 -5.95
CA THR A 183 -35.22 17.25 -5.51
C THR A 183 -35.72 18.51 -4.81
N PRO A 184 -35.20 18.85 -3.61
CA PRO A 184 -35.53 20.11 -2.94
C PRO A 184 -35.34 21.31 -3.86
N LEU A 185 -36.34 22.19 -3.92
CA LEU A 185 -36.37 23.30 -4.88
C LEU A 185 -35.13 24.18 -4.82
N ASN A 186 -34.54 24.42 -3.66
CA ASN A 186 -33.31 25.21 -3.51
C ASN A 186 -32.11 24.61 -4.27
N GLN A 187 -32.02 23.28 -4.38
CA GLN A 187 -30.96 22.61 -5.17
C GLN A 187 -31.25 22.71 -6.67
N VAL A 188 -32.52 22.61 -7.07
CA VAL A 188 -32.95 22.77 -8.46
C VAL A 188 -32.72 24.21 -8.93
N PHE A 189 -33.03 25.19 -8.09
CA PHE A 189 -32.94 26.62 -8.41
C PHE A 189 -31.51 27.07 -8.71
N ALA A 190 -30.52 26.63 -7.94
CA ALA A 190 -29.12 26.93 -8.22
C ALA A 190 -28.72 26.43 -9.62
N LYS A 191 -29.11 25.20 -9.96
CA LYS A 191 -28.84 24.57 -11.27
C LYS A 191 -29.64 25.19 -12.42
N ALA A 192 -30.81 25.76 -12.15
CA ALA A 192 -31.69 26.34 -13.17
C ALA A 192 -31.38 27.80 -13.50
N ALA A 193 -30.60 28.49 -12.67
CA ALA A 193 -30.27 29.89 -12.87
C ALA A 193 -29.65 30.21 -14.26
N PRO A 194 -28.78 29.35 -14.85
CA PRO A 194 -28.20 29.68 -16.15
C PRO A 194 -29.20 29.68 -17.30
N LEU A 195 -30.40 29.09 -17.15
CA LEU A 195 -31.50 29.26 -18.13
C LEU A 195 -31.85 30.74 -18.36
N PHE A 196 -31.66 31.60 -17.35
CA PHE A 196 -32.00 33.02 -17.40
C PHE A 196 -30.85 33.91 -17.86
N SER A 197 -29.69 33.32 -18.12
CA SER A 197 -28.55 34.04 -18.69
C SER A 197 -28.83 34.44 -20.15
N ASP A 198 -28.19 35.49 -20.65
CA ASP A 198 -28.42 35.97 -22.01
C ASP A 198 -28.18 34.90 -23.09
N ALA A 199 -27.20 34.02 -22.90
CA ALA A 199 -26.88 32.97 -23.88
C ALA A 199 -28.03 31.97 -24.07
N ASP A 200 -28.81 31.73 -23.01
CA ASP A 200 -29.87 30.73 -22.99
C ASP A 200 -31.27 31.35 -23.10
N PHE A 201 -31.45 32.56 -22.54
CA PHE A 201 -32.73 33.25 -22.46
C PHE A 201 -33.01 34.11 -23.70
N LYS A 202 -32.06 34.93 -24.13
CA LYS A 202 -32.26 35.89 -25.22
C LYS A 202 -32.65 35.25 -26.56
N PRO A 203 -32.10 34.08 -26.97
CA PRO A 203 -32.53 33.42 -28.19
C PRO A 203 -34.02 33.02 -28.21
N VAL A 204 -34.61 32.81 -27.03
CA VAL A 204 -36.00 32.37 -26.88
C VAL A 204 -36.93 33.57 -26.72
N TRP A 205 -36.52 34.54 -25.90
CA TRP A 205 -37.37 35.65 -25.44
C TRP A 205 -37.11 36.99 -26.15
N GLY A 206 -36.02 37.11 -26.91
CA GLY A 206 -35.66 38.28 -27.71
C GLY A 206 -34.86 39.37 -27.00
N GLN A 207 -34.87 39.42 -25.67
CA GLN A 207 -34.09 40.37 -24.86
C GLN A 207 -33.56 39.73 -23.57
N SER A 208 -32.71 40.43 -22.80
CA SER A 208 -32.20 39.90 -21.54
C SER A 208 -33.32 39.75 -20.53
N TYR A 209 -33.25 38.71 -19.69
CA TYR A 209 -34.15 38.58 -18.55
C TYR A 209 -34.08 39.80 -17.60
N THR A 210 -32.89 40.38 -17.46
CA THR A 210 -32.63 41.52 -16.56
C THR A 210 -33.25 42.84 -17.05
N ASP A 211 -33.58 42.93 -18.34
CA ASP A 211 -34.17 44.13 -18.95
C ASP A 211 -35.69 44.22 -18.74
N TYR A 212 -36.35 43.12 -18.35
CA TYR A 212 -37.80 43.12 -18.17
C TYR A 212 -38.23 43.85 -16.89
N SER A 213 -39.10 44.84 -17.04
CA SER A 213 -39.79 45.46 -15.92
C SER A 213 -40.70 44.44 -15.20
N LYS A 214 -41.03 44.73 -13.94
CA LYS A 214 -41.97 43.92 -13.15
C LYS A 214 -43.31 43.69 -13.87
N ASN A 215 -43.82 44.70 -14.59
CA ASN A 215 -45.09 44.58 -15.31
C ASN A 215 -44.97 43.67 -16.53
N GLU A 216 -43.87 43.76 -17.28
CA GLU A 216 -43.65 42.88 -18.44
C GLU A 216 -43.41 41.43 -18.00
N ARG A 217 -42.67 41.20 -16.91
CA ARG A 217 -42.52 39.85 -16.33
C ARG A 217 -43.86 39.22 -15.96
N LYS A 218 -44.75 39.99 -15.33
CA LYS A 218 -46.10 39.52 -15.01
C LYS A 218 -46.93 39.24 -16.26
N ARG A 219 -46.83 40.07 -17.30
CA ARG A 219 -47.49 39.81 -18.60
C ARG A 219 -47.00 38.52 -19.22
N ILE A 220 -45.68 38.27 -19.24
CA ILE A 220 -45.13 36.98 -19.69
C ILE A 220 -45.75 35.81 -18.92
N TYR A 221 -45.87 35.93 -17.60
CA TYR A 221 -46.50 34.88 -16.81
C TYR A 221 -47.96 34.65 -17.22
N TYR A 222 -48.78 35.70 -17.28
CA TYR A 222 -50.21 35.55 -17.53
C TYR A 222 -50.54 35.22 -19.00
N ASP A 223 -49.80 35.78 -19.95
CA ASP A 223 -50.10 35.72 -21.38
C ASP A 223 -49.42 34.54 -22.08
N ILE A 224 -48.32 34.01 -21.51
CA ILE A 224 -47.54 32.93 -22.13
C ILE A 224 -47.46 31.72 -21.19
N LEU A 225 -46.87 31.88 -20.00
CA LEU A 225 -46.53 30.72 -19.16
C LEU A 225 -47.77 30.04 -18.55
N SER A 226 -48.70 30.80 -17.99
CA SER A 226 -49.93 30.26 -17.38
C SER A 226 -50.78 29.46 -18.38
N PRO A 227 -51.05 29.96 -19.60
CA PRO A 227 -51.73 29.17 -20.64
C PRO A 227 -51.01 27.86 -20.96
N CYS A 228 -49.68 27.90 -21.15
CA CYS A 228 -48.88 26.71 -21.43
C CYS A 228 -48.96 25.65 -20.32
N LEU A 229 -48.90 26.08 -19.05
CA LEU A 229 -48.98 25.19 -17.90
C LEU A 229 -50.38 24.62 -17.67
N LYS A 230 -51.42 25.31 -18.15
CA LYS A 230 -52.82 24.85 -18.06
C LYS A 230 -53.23 24.00 -19.27
N ASN A 231 -52.47 24.03 -20.35
CA ASN A 231 -52.73 23.24 -21.54
C ASN A 231 -52.47 21.76 -21.25
N GLN A 232 -53.54 20.96 -21.19
CA GLN A 232 -53.46 19.54 -20.87
C GLN A 232 -52.64 18.74 -21.90
N GLU A 233 -52.69 19.11 -23.18
CA GLU A 233 -51.93 18.44 -24.25
C GLU A 233 -50.42 18.64 -24.07
N LEU A 234 -50.02 19.80 -23.55
CA LEU A 234 -48.62 20.20 -23.39
C LEU A 234 -48.08 20.03 -21.97
N SER A 235 -48.94 19.70 -21.00
CA SER A 235 -48.59 19.56 -19.59
C SER A 235 -47.39 18.65 -19.34
N GLY A 236 -47.23 17.59 -20.14
CA GLY A 236 -46.10 16.66 -20.08
C GLY A 236 -44.74 17.33 -20.33
N TYR A 237 -44.67 18.36 -21.16
CA TYR A 237 -43.43 19.10 -21.42
C TYR A 237 -42.96 19.97 -20.25
N PHE A 238 -43.89 20.35 -19.37
CA PHE A 238 -43.61 21.23 -18.23
C PHE A 238 -43.54 20.51 -16.90
N GLN A 239 -43.56 19.18 -16.94
CA GLN A 239 -43.58 18.36 -15.74
C GLN A 239 -42.29 18.56 -14.93
N GLY A 240 -42.42 19.04 -13.69
CA GLY A 240 -41.30 19.42 -12.83
C GLY A 240 -40.72 20.83 -13.08
N TYR A 241 -41.01 21.47 -14.22
CA TYR A 241 -40.48 22.79 -14.55
C TYR A 241 -41.34 23.96 -14.06
N SER A 242 -42.59 23.71 -13.64
CA SER A 242 -43.57 24.77 -13.36
C SER A 242 -43.04 25.84 -12.39
N HIS A 243 -42.38 25.46 -11.29
CA HIS A 243 -41.81 26.42 -10.34
C HIS A 243 -40.61 27.19 -10.91
N ILE A 244 -39.79 26.53 -11.73
CA ILE A 244 -38.59 27.12 -12.35
C ILE A 244 -39.02 28.20 -13.36
N VAL A 245 -39.99 27.88 -14.21
CA VAL A 245 -40.40 28.80 -15.28
C VAL A 245 -41.34 29.90 -14.80
N THR A 246 -41.96 29.80 -13.61
CA THR A 246 -42.95 30.79 -13.15
C THR A 246 -42.47 31.72 -12.05
N ARG A 247 -41.74 31.23 -11.04
CA ARG A 247 -41.39 32.03 -9.86
C ARG A 247 -40.63 33.30 -10.18
N PRO A 248 -39.61 33.30 -11.08
CA PRO A 248 -38.87 34.52 -11.43
C PRO A 248 -39.75 35.58 -12.10
N PHE A 249 -40.88 35.19 -12.70
CA PHE A 249 -41.78 36.12 -13.38
C PHE A 249 -42.84 36.74 -12.44
N ILE A 250 -43.16 36.08 -11.33
CA ILE A 250 -44.22 36.50 -10.41
C ILE A 250 -43.66 37.10 -9.11
N LEU A 251 -42.61 36.48 -8.56
CA LEU A 251 -42.05 36.82 -7.26
C LEU A 251 -40.96 37.89 -7.40
N ASP A 252 -41.04 38.93 -6.57
CA ASP A 252 -39.99 39.94 -6.47
C ASP A 252 -38.93 39.61 -5.40
N ARG A 253 -39.29 38.79 -4.39
CA ARG A 253 -38.42 38.37 -3.29
C ARG A 253 -38.68 36.90 -2.92
N GLY A 254 -37.71 36.29 -2.23
CA GLY A 254 -37.74 34.88 -1.82
C GLY A 254 -37.02 33.97 -2.81
N ASP A 255 -37.04 32.67 -2.53
CA ASP A 255 -36.29 31.68 -3.31
C ASP A 255 -36.72 31.67 -4.77
N PHE A 256 -35.73 31.81 -5.65
CA PHE A 256 -35.87 31.89 -7.10
C PHE A 256 -36.85 32.98 -7.55
N SER A 257 -36.85 34.09 -6.81
CA SER A 257 -37.48 35.33 -7.24
C SER A 257 -36.64 36.07 -8.28
N HIS A 258 -37.21 37.10 -8.90
CA HIS A 258 -36.47 37.92 -9.84
C HIS A 258 -35.17 38.51 -9.28
N ALA A 259 -35.20 39.04 -8.06
CA ALA A 259 -34.01 39.63 -7.45
C ALA A 259 -32.87 38.61 -7.32
N GLU A 260 -33.18 37.36 -6.96
CA GLU A 260 -32.17 36.31 -6.85
C GLU A 260 -31.67 35.86 -8.23
N VAL A 261 -32.56 35.67 -9.20
CA VAL A 261 -32.19 35.26 -10.55
C VAL A 261 -31.32 36.32 -11.23
N VAL A 262 -31.65 37.61 -11.09
CA VAL A 262 -30.80 38.71 -11.62
C VAL A 262 -29.39 38.65 -11.04
N LEU A 263 -29.25 38.45 -9.72
CA LEU A 263 -27.95 38.34 -9.08
C LEU A 263 -27.16 37.14 -9.61
N ARG A 264 -27.81 35.96 -9.74
CA ARG A 264 -27.15 34.76 -10.28
C ARG A 264 -26.76 34.92 -11.75
N VAL A 265 -27.61 35.54 -12.57
CA VAL A 265 -27.29 35.82 -13.98
C VAL A 265 -26.06 36.71 -14.09
N GLN A 266 -25.89 37.68 -13.18
CA GLN A 266 -24.67 38.49 -13.14
C GLN A 266 -23.41 37.66 -12.81
N ILE A 267 -23.49 36.76 -11.82
CA ILE A 267 -22.39 35.85 -11.47
C ILE A 267 -22.04 34.93 -12.65
N ILE A 268 -23.04 34.34 -13.30
CA ILE A 268 -22.87 33.48 -14.48
C ILE A 268 -22.24 34.24 -15.64
N SER A 269 -22.65 35.49 -15.86
CA SER A 269 -22.06 36.36 -16.88
C SER A 269 -20.57 36.62 -16.62
N GLN A 270 -20.20 36.89 -15.35
CA GLN A 270 -18.80 37.03 -14.94
C GLN A 270 -18.02 35.73 -15.11
N GLY A 271 -18.59 34.59 -14.72
CA GLY A 271 -17.99 33.26 -14.91
C GLY A 271 -17.72 32.95 -16.39
N ARG A 272 -18.68 33.22 -17.28
CA ARG A 272 -18.50 33.03 -18.72
C ARG A 272 -17.49 34.01 -19.34
N GLN A 273 -17.44 35.24 -18.84
CA GLN A 273 -16.41 36.18 -19.28
C GLN A 273 -15.02 35.68 -18.87
N TRP A 274 -14.87 35.25 -17.61
CA TRP A 274 -13.63 34.65 -17.13
C TRP A 274 -13.25 33.39 -17.94
N LEU A 275 -14.21 32.51 -18.23
CA LEU A 275 -14.01 31.31 -19.04
C LEU A 275 -13.46 31.66 -20.42
N ARG A 276 -14.05 32.66 -21.11
CA ARG A 276 -13.58 33.12 -22.43
C ARG A 276 -12.16 33.68 -22.36
N ASP A 277 -11.91 34.57 -21.39
CA ASP A 277 -10.62 35.22 -21.24
C ASP A 277 -9.51 34.19 -20.95
N ARG A 278 -9.75 33.29 -19.98
CA ARG A 278 -8.78 32.25 -19.63
C ARG A 278 -8.61 31.19 -20.73
N SER A 279 -9.67 30.86 -21.47
CA SER A 279 -9.55 29.95 -22.62
C SER A 279 -8.63 30.53 -23.69
N SER A 280 -8.64 31.85 -23.89
CA SER A 280 -7.68 32.50 -24.78
C SER A 280 -6.26 32.48 -24.21
N ASP A 281 -6.10 32.65 -22.90
CA ASP A 281 -4.79 32.66 -22.25
C ASP A 281 -4.12 31.29 -22.27
N LEU A 282 -4.86 30.19 -22.05
CA LEU A 282 -4.34 28.82 -22.11
C LEU A 282 -3.63 28.51 -23.43
N ASN A 283 -4.18 28.97 -24.56
CA ASN A 283 -3.59 28.80 -25.88
C ASN A 283 -2.32 29.63 -26.13
N ARG A 284 -1.98 30.55 -25.22
CA ARG A 284 -0.86 31.50 -25.33
C ARG A 284 0.20 31.30 -24.24
N LEU A 285 0.04 30.30 -23.38
CA LEU A 285 0.99 30.05 -22.31
C LEU A 285 2.36 29.65 -22.90
N PRO A 286 3.46 30.29 -22.46
CA PRO A 286 4.77 29.91 -22.94
C PRO A 286 5.17 28.53 -22.38
N PRO A 287 5.87 27.67 -23.13
CA PRO A 287 6.28 26.34 -22.68
C PRO A 287 7.47 26.40 -21.72
N ASN A 288 7.27 27.01 -20.55
CA ASN A 288 8.27 27.17 -19.50
C ASN A 288 7.62 27.26 -18.12
N GLU A 289 8.43 27.37 -17.06
CA GLU A 289 7.96 27.44 -15.67
C GLU A 289 6.95 28.57 -15.39
N ALA A 290 7.07 29.72 -16.07
CA ALA A 290 6.14 30.82 -15.89
C ALA A 290 4.77 30.52 -16.54
N GLY A 291 4.76 29.84 -17.68
CA GLY A 291 3.54 29.34 -18.30
C GLY A 291 2.87 28.26 -17.46
N TYR A 292 3.65 27.34 -16.90
CA TYR A 292 3.14 26.33 -15.97
C TYR A 292 2.48 26.94 -14.72
N ALA A 293 3.18 27.87 -14.07
CA ALA A 293 2.63 28.56 -12.89
C ALA A 293 1.34 29.32 -13.22
N SER A 294 1.23 29.89 -14.42
CA SER A 294 0.00 30.55 -14.89
C SER A 294 -1.11 29.52 -15.14
N TRP A 295 -0.78 28.36 -15.70
CA TRP A 295 -1.72 27.25 -15.89
C TRP A 295 -2.27 26.77 -14.53
N GLU A 296 -1.40 26.54 -13.54
CA GLU A 296 -1.81 26.12 -12.18
C GLU A 296 -2.74 27.14 -11.52
N GLN A 297 -2.45 28.44 -11.67
CA GLN A 297 -3.33 29.50 -11.15
C GLN A 297 -4.72 29.49 -11.82
N ILE A 298 -4.78 29.23 -13.13
CA ILE A 298 -6.05 29.13 -13.85
C ILE A 298 -6.82 27.89 -13.38
N GLN A 299 -6.15 26.76 -13.21
CA GLN A 299 -6.75 25.51 -12.72
C GLN A 299 -7.33 25.70 -11.30
N VAL A 300 -6.57 26.28 -10.38
CA VAL A 300 -7.05 26.51 -9.00
C VAL A 300 -8.24 27.48 -8.97
N ALA A 301 -8.25 28.48 -9.86
CA ALA A 301 -9.34 29.46 -9.92
C ALA A 301 -10.59 28.93 -10.63
N SER A 302 -10.51 27.87 -11.45
CA SER A 302 -11.65 27.40 -12.25
C SER A 302 -12.80 26.85 -11.40
N ASP A 303 -12.48 26.16 -10.31
CA ASP A 303 -13.50 25.53 -9.46
C ASP A 303 -14.48 26.56 -8.87
N ASP A 304 -13.97 27.69 -8.38
CA ASP A 304 -14.77 28.79 -7.85
C ASP A 304 -15.47 29.58 -8.97
N LYS A 305 -14.72 29.95 -10.02
CA LYS A 305 -15.22 30.87 -11.06
C LYS A 305 -16.26 30.24 -11.98
N LEU A 306 -16.24 28.92 -12.11
CA LEU A 306 -17.13 28.19 -13.01
C LEU A 306 -18.25 27.45 -12.28
N ALA A 307 -18.34 27.52 -10.95
CA ALA A 307 -19.27 26.72 -10.14
C ALA A 307 -20.75 26.86 -10.57
N ASP A 308 -21.16 28.05 -11.00
CA ASP A 308 -22.53 28.36 -11.43
C ASP A 308 -22.77 28.15 -12.93
N LEU A 309 -21.77 27.72 -13.72
CA LEU A 309 -21.94 27.46 -15.15
C LEU A 309 -22.53 26.08 -15.43
N TRP A 310 -22.93 25.87 -16.68
CA TRP A 310 -23.38 24.55 -17.11
C TRP A 310 -22.27 23.49 -16.96
N PRO A 311 -22.61 22.24 -16.58
CA PRO A 311 -21.67 21.11 -16.59
C PRO A 311 -20.96 20.94 -17.93
N SER A 312 -21.67 21.08 -19.05
CA SER A 312 -21.07 21.02 -20.38
C SER A 312 -20.00 22.10 -20.62
N GLU A 313 -20.25 23.34 -20.19
CA GLU A 313 -19.30 24.45 -20.29
C GLU A 313 -18.04 24.19 -19.44
N ARG A 314 -18.21 23.63 -18.24
CA ARG A 314 -17.09 23.26 -17.36
C ARG A 314 -16.25 22.13 -17.96
N ALA A 315 -16.90 21.07 -18.42
CA ALA A 315 -16.22 19.92 -19.03
C ALA A 315 -15.41 20.35 -20.28
N GLU A 316 -15.95 21.27 -21.09
CA GLU A 316 -15.21 21.82 -22.22
C GLU A 316 -13.96 22.59 -21.77
N PHE A 317 -14.07 23.39 -20.70
CA PHE A 317 -12.94 24.13 -20.14
C PHE A 317 -11.88 23.21 -19.51
N GLU A 318 -12.31 22.19 -18.78
CA GLU A 318 -11.43 21.15 -18.21
C GLU A 318 -10.66 20.41 -19.31
N GLN A 319 -11.30 20.08 -20.42
CA GLN A 319 -10.62 19.50 -21.58
C GLN A 319 -9.58 20.46 -22.17
N ARG A 320 -9.88 21.76 -22.24
CA ARG A 320 -8.92 22.78 -22.70
C ARG A 320 -7.73 22.92 -21.74
N LEU A 321 -7.97 22.84 -20.43
CA LEU A 321 -6.91 22.82 -19.42
C LEU A 321 -5.99 21.61 -19.60
N ALA A 322 -6.56 20.41 -19.78
CA ALA A 322 -5.79 19.19 -20.01
C ALA A 322 -4.94 19.29 -21.29
N ASN A 323 -5.54 19.69 -22.41
CA ASN A 323 -4.81 19.88 -23.68
C ASN A 323 -3.68 20.92 -23.54
N SER A 324 -3.90 21.99 -22.77
CA SER A 324 -2.87 22.99 -22.50
C SER A 324 -1.72 22.39 -21.70
N LEU A 325 -2.01 21.57 -20.68
CA LEU A 325 -0.97 20.90 -19.90
C LEU A 325 -0.16 19.93 -20.75
N GLU A 326 -0.79 19.12 -21.59
CA GLU A 326 -0.11 18.22 -22.55
C GLU A 326 0.87 18.98 -23.46
N SER A 327 0.51 20.20 -23.89
CA SER A 327 1.37 21.03 -24.73
C SER A 327 2.56 21.64 -23.97
N LEU A 328 2.40 21.92 -22.69
CA LEU A 328 3.41 22.54 -21.84
C LEU A 328 4.38 21.51 -21.23
N ALA A 329 3.86 20.33 -20.87
CA ALA A 329 4.53 19.36 -20.02
C ALA A 329 5.91 18.90 -20.52
N PRO A 330 6.13 18.62 -21.82
CA PRO A 330 7.44 18.14 -22.30
C PRO A 330 8.59 19.09 -21.99
N GLU A 331 8.43 20.38 -22.28
CA GLU A 331 9.50 21.38 -22.11
C GLU A 331 9.76 21.68 -20.63
N ILE A 332 8.70 21.72 -19.81
CA ILE A 332 8.85 21.97 -18.36
C ILE A 332 9.52 20.79 -17.69
N LEU A 333 9.06 19.56 -17.97
CA LEU A 333 9.63 18.36 -17.39
C LEU A 333 11.11 18.22 -17.80
N ALA A 334 11.43 18.44 -19.07
CA ALA A 334 12.81 18.47 -19.55
C ALA A 334 13.66 19.50 -18.79
N GLY A 335 13.19 20.75 -18.67
CA GLY A 335 13.90 21.81 -17.95
C GLY A 335 14.13 21.50 -16.47
N ARG A 336 13.16 20.85 -15.80
CA ARG A 336 13.30 20.42 -14.39
C ARG A 336 14.30 19.27 -14.24
N VAL A 337 14.24 18.28 -15.14
CA VAL A 337 15.19 17.16 -15.18
C VAL A 337 16.61 17.66 -15.42
N ASP A 338 16.82 18.51 -16.42
CA ASP A 338 18.13 19.05 -16.76
C ASP A 338 18.73 19.87 -15.61
N ARG A 339 17.92 20.72 -14.96
CA ARG A 339 18.36 21.49 -13.78
C ARG A 339 18.75 20.57 -12.63
N ALA A 340 17.89 19.61 -12.28
CA ALA A 340 18.14 18.70 -11.17
C ALA A 340 19.40 17.84 -11.41
N VAL A 341 19.60 17.38 -12.65
CA VAL A 341 20.79 16.62 -13.06
C VAL A 341 22.06 17.47 -12.99
N ALA A 342 21.99 18.74 -13.40
CA ALA A 342 23.12 19.67 -13.34
C ALA A 342 23.51 20.03 -11.89
N GLU A 343 22.52 20.24 -11.02
CA GLU A 343 22.72 20.58 -9.60
C GLU A 343 23.09 19.36 -8.73
N ALA A 344 22.89 18.14 -9.23
CA ALA A 344 23.23 16.92 -8.52
C ALA A 344 24.74 16.70 -8.50
N THR A 345 25.43 17.15 -7.44
CA THR A 345 26.89 17.06 -7.30
C THR A 345 27.38 16.11 -6.21
N ASP A 346 26.48 15.62 -5.36
CA ASP A 346 26.80 14.82 -4.17
C ASP A 346 26.07 13.48 -4.17
N PHE A 347 26.50 12.56 -3.29
CA PHE A 347 25.88 11.24 -3.15
C PHE A 347 24.41 11.31 -2.70
N GLY A 348 24.05 12.29 -1.86
CA GLY A 348 22.67 12.51 -1.45
C GLY A 348 21.75 12.97 -2.58
N ALA A 349 22.32 13.44 -3.70
CA ALA A 349 21.56 13.81 -4.89
C ALA A 349 20.94 12.60 -5.59
N ILE A 350 21.45 11.38 -5.38
CA ILE A 350 20.86 10.16 -5.96
C ILE A 350 19.40 10.02 -5.53
N SER A 351 19.12 10.13 -4.22
CA SER A 351 17.75 10.04 -3.68
C SER A 351 16.87 11.24 -4.03
N ARG A 352 17.46 12.40 -4.34
CA ARG A 352 16.69 13.55 -4.87
C ARG A 352 16.26 13.28 -6.31
N LEU A 353 17.16 12.73 -7.12
CA LEU A 353 16.87 12.35 -8.51
C LEU A 353 15.85 11.21 -8.59
N ASP A 354 15.86 10.24 -7.67
CA ASP A 354 14.87 9.14 -7.62
C ASP A 354 13.43 9.65 -7.47
N ARG A 355 13.24 10.67 -6.63
CA ARG A 355 11.90 11.23 -6.33
C ARG A 355 11.47 12.29 -7.34
N LEU A 356 12.36 12.74 -8.23
CA LEU A 356 12.09 13.87 -9.11
C LEU A 356 10.85 13.65 -9.98
N LEU A 357 10.70 12.48 -10.59
CA LEU A 357 9.55 12.19 -11.45
C LEU A 357 8.25 12.03 -10.64
N GLU A 358 8.32 11.50 -9.41
CA GLU A 358 7.18 11.39 -8.50
C GLU A 358 6.68 12.76 -8.06
N GLU A 359 7.58 13.67 -7.70
CA GLU A 359 7.28 15.06 -7.33
C GLU A 359 6.70 15.88 -8.50
N ASN A 360 6.78 15.36 -9.74
CA ASN A 360 6.28 15.99 -10.97
C ASN A 360 5.14 15.20 -11.63
N GLY A 361 4.34 14.45 -10.84
CA GLY A 361 3.31 13.53 -11.32
C GLY A 361 2.39 14.08 -12.43
N ALA A 362 1.82 15.28 -12.26
CA ALA A 362 0.94 15.88 -13.27
C ALA A 362 1.63 16.10 -14.64
N LEU A 363 2.92 16.47 -14.64
CA LEU A 363 3.71 16.60 -15.87
C LEU A 363 4.04 15.24 -16.45
N VAL A 364 4.38 14.26 -15.61
CA VAL A 364 4.67 12.87 -16.01
C VAL A 364 3.46 12.21 -16.66
N ASP A 365 2.26 12.41 -16.13
CA ASP A 365 1.01 11.86 -16.69
C ASP A 365 0.64 12.51 -18.03
N SER A 366 1.23 13.67 -18.36
CA SER A 366 0.93 14.46 -19.55
C SER A 366 1.99 14.38 -20.65
N VAL A 367 3.02 13.54 -20.48
CA VAL A 367 4.05 13.29 -21.51
C VAL A 367 3.92 11.86 -22.07
N THR A 368 4.51 11.62 -23.23
CA THR A 368 4.53 10.28 -23.82
C THR A 368 5.49 9.34 -23.08
N GLU A 369 5.27 8.03 -23.16
CA GLU A 369 6.17 7.05 -22.54
C GLU A 369 7.61 7.14 -23.09
N ASP A 370 7.77 7.51 -24.37
CA ASP A 370 9.10 7.72 -24.98
C ASP A 370 9.83 8.91 -24.36
N GLN A 371 9.13 10.01 -24.10
CA GLN A 371 9.69 11.18 -23.40
C GLN A 371 10.05 10.82 -21.96
N LEU A 372 9.18 10.09 -21.27
CA LEU A 372 9.43 9.65 -19.90
C LEU A 372 10.64 8.69 -19.82
N ALA A 373 10.75 7.73 -20.74
CA ALA A 373 11.89 6.82 -20.84
C ALA A 373 13.20 7.56 -21.12
N HIS A 374 13.15 8.62 -21.94
CA HIS A 374 14.29 9.50 -22.18
C HIS A 374 14.76 10.18 -20.88
N HIS A 375 13.86 10.79 -20.12
CA HIS A 375 14.19 11.43 -18.85
C HIS A 375 14.71 10.43 -17.80
N ARG A 376 14.09 9.25 -17.67
CA ARG A 376 14.59 8.16 -16.81
C ARG A 376 16.03 7.76 -17.16
N THR A 377 16.35 7.72 -18.45
CA THR A 377 17.71 7.41 -18.92
C THR A 377 18.72 8.49 -18.53
N ILE A 378 18.36 9.77 -18.65
CA ILE A 378 19.22 10.89 -18.23
C ILE A 378 19.48 10.83 -16.72
N ILE A 379 18.41 10.64 -15.92
CA ILE A 379 18.49 10.51 -14.47
C ILE A 379 19.38 9.33 -14.07
N ALA A 380 19.11 8.13 -14.59
CA ALA A 380 19.87 6.92 -14.28
C ALA A 380 21.36 7.06 -14.63
N ARG A 381 21.68 7.70 -15.77
CA ARG A 381 23.07 7.99 -16.16
C ARG A 381 23.75 8.90 -15.15
N ARG A 382 23.08 9.95 -14.67
CA ARG A 382 23.66 10.86 -13.68
C ARG A 382 23.86 10.18 -12.33
N GLN A 383 22.88 9.39 -11.89
CA GLN A 383 22.98 8.60 -10.66
C GLN A 383 24.17 7.64 -10.70
N GLU A 384 24.38 6.92 -11.81
CA GLU A 384 25.53 6.04 -11.98
C GLU A 384 26.86 6.81 -11.94
N GLN A 385 26.95 8.00 -12.54
CA GLN A 385 28.16 8.83 -12.45
C GLN A 385 28.48 9.24 -11.01
N LEU A 386 27.48 9.67 -10.25
CA LEU A 386 27.63 10.06 -8.85
C LEU A 386 28.03 8.86 -7.98
N LEU A 387 27.33 7.73 -8.17
CA LEU A 387 27.64 6.48 -7.49
C LEU A 387 29.05 6.00 -7.80
N SER A 388 29.45 6.01 -9.08
CA SER A 388 30.77 5.56 -9.51
C SER A 388 31.89 6.43 -8.96
N SER A 389 31.71 7.75 -8.94
CA SER A 389 32.69 8.66 -8.34
C SER A 389 32.86 8.42 -6.84
N GLU A 390 31.75 8.25 -6.11
CA GLU A 390 31.77 8.04 -4.66
C GLU A 390 32.34 6.66 -4.28
N VAL A 391 31.89 5.60 -4.96
CA VAL A 391 32.40 4.23 -4.77
C VAL A 391 33.89 4.17 -5.09
N SER A 392 34.34 4.86 -6.15
CA SER A 392 35.77 4.91 -6.51
C SER A 392 36.62 5.52 -5.39
N ARG A 393 36.14 6.61 -4.75
CA ARG A 393 36.80 7.24 -3.59
C ARG A 393 36.85 6.30 -2.40
N ASP A 394 35.75 5.61 -2.10
CA ASP A 394 35.72 4.63 -1.00
C ASP A 394 36.66 3.45 -1.28
N VAL A 395 36.74 2.99 -2.53
CA VAL A 395 37.61 1.89 -2.96
C VAL A 395 39.10 2.24 -2.92
N GLU A 396 39.48 3.52 -3.07
CA GLU A 396 40.87 3.97 -2.97
C GLU A 396 41.48 3.65 -1.59
N VAL A 397 40.67 3.68 -0.52
CA VAL A 397 41.08 3.31 0.85
C VAL A 397 41.65 1.89 0.89
N LEU A 398 41.10 0.95 0.10
CA LEU A 398 41.54 -0.44 0.08
C LEU A 398 42.98 -0.59 -0.42
N SER A 399 43.40 0.26 -1.35
CA SER A 399 44.74 0.23 -1.92
C SER A 399 45.81 0.76 -0.96
N ASN A 400 45.41 1.47 0.10
CA ASN A 400 46.29 2.07 1.10
C ASN A 400 46.33 1.27 2.43
N LEU A 401 45.68 0.11 2.50
CA LEU A 401 45.70 -0.73 3.70
C LEU A 401 47.06 -1.38 3.92
N SER A 402 47.58 -1.31 5.15
CA SER A 402 48.81 -2.00 5.55
C SER A 402 48.64 -3.53 5.52
N SER A 403 49.71 -4.28 5.22
CA SER A 403 49.69 -5.75 5.16
C SER A 403 49.71 -6.46 6.53
N ASN A 404 49.39 -5.74 7.61
CA ASN A 404 49.43 -6.18 9.00
C ASN A 404 48.02 -6.23 9.64
N LEU A 405 47.94 -6.56 10.93
CA LEU A 405 46.66 -6.64 11.64
C LEU A 405 45.86 -5.34 11.60
N ASP A 406 46.51 -4.18 11.64
CA ASP A 406 45.81 -2.89 11.57
C ASP A 406 45.09 -2.73 10.24
N GLY A 407 45.73 -3.10 9.12
CA GLY A 407 45.10 -3.06 7.81
C GLY A 407 43.96 -4.08 7.67
N LEU A 408 44.09 -5.27 8.29
CA LEU A 408 42.98 -6.22 8.37
C LEU A 408 41.78 -5.65 9.14
N ALA A 409 42.00 -5.04 10.31
CA ALA A 409 40.95 -4.39 11.09
C ALA A 409 40.30 -3.23 10.31
N GLN A 410 41.11 -2.40 9.66
CA GLN A 410 40.62 -1.32 8.79
C GLN A 410 39.78 -1.86 7.63
N SER A 411 40.17 -3.00 7.02
CA SER A 411 39.37 -3.64 5.96
C SER A 411 37.99 -4.10 6.48
N THR A 412 37.91 -4.61 7.71
CA THR A 412 36.65 -5.01 8.35
C THR A 412 35.76 -3.79 8.61
N LYS A 413 36.33 -2.71 9.14
CA LYS A 413 35.62 -1.44 9.34
C LYS A 413 35.12 -0.86 8.01
N TRP A 414 35.98 -0.84 7.00
CA TRP A 414 35.66 -0.37 5.66
C TRP A 414 34.46 -1.12 5.09
N PHE A 415 34.45 -2.46 5.14
CA PHE A 415 33.35 -3.24 4.55
C PHE A 415 32.02 -2.98 5.24
N ARG A 416 32.01 -2.85 6.57
CA ARG A 416 30.79 -2.52 7.31
C ARG A 416 30.26 -1.13 6.94
N MET A 417 31.14 -0.15 6.82
CA MET A 417 30.77 1.20 6.36
C MET A 417 30.27 1.19 4.92
N PHE A 418 30.98 0.50 4.03
CA PHE A 418 30.63 0.36 2.61
C PHE A 418 29.26 -0.32 2.47
N GLN A 419 29.04 -1.44 3.13
CA GLN A 419 27.76 -2.14 3.12
C GLN A 419 26.65 -1.26 3.70
N GLY A 420 26.87 -0.59 4.84
CA GLY A 420 25.87 0.32 5.41
C GLY A 420 25.47 1.46 4.48
N LYS A 421 26.43 2.00 3.72
CA LYS A 421 26.21 3.11 2.77
C LYS A 421 25.52 2.67 1.48
N TYR A 422 25.85 1.49 0.94
CA TYR A 422 25.42 1.04 -0.38
C TYR A 422 24.45 -0.15 -0.38
N GLN A 423 24.02 -0.67 0.78
CA GLN A 423 23.19 -1.90 0.85
C GLN A 423 21.87 -1.85 0.09
N ALA A 424 21.27 -0.65 -0.03
CA ALA A 424 20.00 -0.46 -0.73
C ALA A 424 20.20 -0.20 -2.23
N MET A 425 21.44 -0.17 -2.71
CA MET A 425 21.79 0.14 -4.08
C MET A 425 22.32 -1.12 -4.77
N GLU A 426 21.90 -1.29 -6.02
CA GLU A 426 22.38 -2.35 -6.90
C GLU A 426 23.15 -1.72 -8.06
N GLY A 427 24.13 -2.44 -8.60
CA GLY A 427 24.86 -1.95 -9.77
C GLY A 427 26.21 -2.63 -9.98
N ALA A 428 26.68 -2.58 -11.23
CA ALA A 428 27.97 -3.16 -11.60
C ALA A 428 29.13 -2.54 -10.82
N THR A 429 29.07 -1.23 -10.54
CA THR A 429 30.11 -0.50 -9.80
C THR A 429 30.25 -0.99 -8.36
N ILE A 430 29.14 -1.21 -7.65
CA ILE A 430 29.16 -1.77 -6.28
C ILE A 430 29.68 -3.21 -6.30
N ALA A 431 29.24 -4.03 -7.27
CA ALA A 431 29.71 -5.40 -7.41
C ALA A 431 31.23 -5.48 -7.64
N GLN A 432 31.78 -4.61 -8.50
CA GLN A 432 33.22 -4.50 -8.74
C GLN A 432 34.00 -4.07 -7.48
N ALA A 433 33.47 -3.11 -6.72
CA ALA A 433 34.06 -2.68 -5.45
C ALA A 433 34.12 -3.83 -4.43
N ILE A 434 33.04 -4.61 -4.29
CA ILE A 434 32.99 -5.79 -3.42
C ILE A 434 33.99 -6.86 -3.90
N GLN A 435 34.16 -7.05 -5.21
CA GLN A 435 35.16 -7.97 -5.75
C GLN A 435 36.58 -7.53 -5.41
N LYS A 436 36.92 -6.24 -5.60
CA LYS A 436 38.23 -5.68 -5.24
C LYS A 436 38.49 -5.81 -3.74
N PHE A 437 37.49 -5.56 -2.91
CA PHE A 437 37.56 -5.80 -1.47
C PHE A 437 37.89 -7.26 -1.13
N ARG A 438 37.18 -8.24 -1.72
CA ARG A 438 37.42 -9.65 -1.46
C ARG A 438 38.85 -10.08 -1.79
N LEU A 439 39.40 -9.58 -2.90
CA LEU A 439 40.79 -9.84 -3.30
C LEU A 439 41.78 -9.26 -2.27
N GLN A 440 41.61 -7.98 -1.90
CA GLN A 440 42.47 -7.33 -0.91
C GLN A 440 42.36 -7.99 0.46
N ARG A 441 41.15 -8.36 0.89
CA ARG A 441 40.90 -9.03 2.16
C ARG A 441 41.58 -10.39 2.21
N ARG A 442 41.49 -11.21 1.16
CA ARG A 442 42.17 -12.51 1.12
C ARG A 442 43.69 -12.36 1.30
N PHE A 443 44.28 -11.36 0.64
CA PHE A 443 45.70 -11.05 0.81
C PHE A 443 46.04 -10.70 2.27
N LEU A 444 45.25 -9.82 2.90
CA LEU A 444 45.45 -9.43 4.31
C LEU A 444 45.26 -10.60 5.28
N LEU A 445 44.26 -11.44 5.06
CA LEU A 445 44.02 -12.63 5.88
C LEU A 445 45.20 -13.60 5.79
N GLN A 446 45.74 -13.81 4.59
CA GLN A 446 46.92 -14.64 4.38
C GLN A 446 48.17 -14.04 5.03
N SER A 447 48.40 -12.74 4.91
CA SER A 447 49.60 -12.07 5.47
C SER A 447 49.59 -11.95 7.00
N THR A 448 48.42 -12.01 7.62
CA THR A 448 48.24 -11.81 9.09
C THR A 448 47.86 -13.07 9.86
N GLN A 449 47.69 -14.22 9.18
CA GLN A 449 47.21 -15.46 9.77
C GLN A 449 47.97 -15.87 11.04
N SER A 450 49.30 -15.85 11.01
CA SER A 450 50.14 -16.23 12.16
C SER A 450 49.98 -15.28 13.34
N GLN A 451 49.90 -13.97 13.09
CA GLN A 451 49.69 -12.95 14.13
C GLN A 451 48.30 -13.10 14.77
N LEU A 452 47.29 -13.47 14.00
CA LEU A 452 45.95 -13.77 14.54
C LEU A 452 45.96 -14.99 15.45
N ILE A 453 46.57 -16.10 15.02
CA ILE A 453 46.70 -17.32 15.84
C ILE A 453 47.39 -16.99 17.17
N GLN A 454 48.49 -16.23 17.13
CA GLN A 454 49.20 -15.81 18.33
C GLN A 454 48.32 -14.96 19.27
N LYS A 455 47.53 -14.02 18.73
CA LYS A 455 46.59 -13.23 19.55
C LYS A 455 45.47 -14.08 20.15
N VAL A 456 44.99 -15.08 19.42
CA VAL A 456 43.98 -16.03 19.89
C VAL A 456 44.54 -16.86 21.04
N GLU A 457 45.73 -17.44 20.90
CA GLU A 457 46.39 -18.24 21.93
C GLU A 457 46.64 -17.43 23.22
N ASN A 458 46.95 -16.14 23.07
CA ASN A 458 47.18 -15.21 24.19
C ASN A 458 45.91 -14.65 24.83
N ALA A 459 44.71 -14.99 24.33
CA ALA A 459 43.47 -14.50 24.94
C ALA A 459 43.18 -15.22 26.26
N ASP A 460 42.88 -14.48 27.32
CA ASP A 460 42.63 -15.00 28.67
C ASP A 460 41.14 -15.08 29.01
N LYS A 461 40.28 -14.45 28.20
CA LYS A 461 38.82 -14.42 28.39
C LYS A 461 38.10 -14.68 27.07
N VAL A 462 36.94 -15.33 27.15
CA VAL A 462 36.09 -15.59 25.97
C VAL A 462 35.69 -14.28 25.28
N THR A 463 35.43 -13.22 26.04
CA THR A 463 35.09 -11.89 25.50
C THR A 463 36.22 -11.28 24.66
N GLN A 464 37.49 -11.59 24.96
CA GLN A 464 38.62 -11.15 24.13
C GLN A 464 38.63 -11.90 22.78
N LEU A 465 38.30 -13.20 22.77
CA LEU A 465 38.13 -13.95 21.52
C LEU A 465 36.97 -13.38 20.67
N ASP A 466 35.84 -13.04 21.31
CA ASP A 466 34.72 -12.40 20.61
C ASP A 466 35.12 -11.05 20.01
N GLN A 467 35.90 -10.24 20.72
CA GLN A 467 36.46 -8.99 20.21
C GLN A 467 37.43 -9.19 19.05
N LEU A 468 38.30 -10.20 19.11
CA LEU A 468 39.19 -10.55 17.99
C LEU A 468 38.38 -10.93 16.75
N VAL A 469 37.35 -11.76 16.91
CA VAL A 469 36.44 -12.11 15.80
C VAL A 469 35.77 -10.86 15.25
N ALA A 470 35.15 -10.05 16.11
CA ALA A 470 34.43 -8.84 15.69
C ALA A 470 35.34 -7.82 14.98
N ASN A 471 36.61 -7.70 15.37
CA ASN A 471 37.54 -6.72 14.81
C ASN A 471 38.21 -7.18 13.52
N TYR A 472 38.54 -8.47 13.41
CA TYR A 472 39.39 -8.96 12.31
C TYR A 472 38.65 -9.85 11.31
N ILE A 473 37.82 -10.80 11.76
CA ILE A 473 37.32 -11.93 10.95
C ILE A 473 35.81 -12.19 11.11
N GLY A 474 35.05 -11.12 11.38
CA GLY A 474 33.63 -11.16 11.69
C GLY A 474 32.71 -10.72 10.56
N LEU A 475 33.16 -10.79 9.30
CA LEU A 475 32.32 -10.45 8.14
C LEU A 475 31.59 -11.68 7.59
N SER A 476 30.47 -11.44 6.91
CA SER A 476 29.74 -12.47 6.18
C SER A 476 30.63 -13.07 5.09
N GLY A 477 30.99 -14.34 5.24
CA GLY A 477 31.85 -15.08 4.31
C GLY A 477 33.23 -15.45 4.89
N ASP A 478 33.71 -14.78 5.94
CA ASP A 478 35.02 -15.09 6.55
C ASP A 478 35.08 -16.52 7.11
N ARG A 479 33.95 -17.03 7.61
CA ARG A 479 33.86 -18.41 8.11
C ARG A 479 34.12 -19.46 7.02
N ASN A 480 33.85 -19.11 5.76
CA ASN A 480 34.01 -19.98 4.62
C ASN A 480 35.33 -19.73 3.88
N GLU A 481 36.12 -18.73 4.28
CA GLU A 481 37.38 -18.41 3.63
C GLU A 481 38.45 -19.44 4.04
N PRO A 482 39.00 -20.24 3.11
CA PRO A 482 39.91 -21.35 3.44
C PRO A 482 41.15 -20.92 4.23
N THR A 483 41.65 -19.70 3.97
CA THR A 483 42.82 -19.14 4.69
C THR A 483 42.57 -18.94 6.18
N LEU A 484 41.31 -18.93 6.65
CA LEU A 484 40.97 -18.79 8.06
C LEU A 484 40.74 -20.11 8.80
N GLY A 485 40.76 -21.26 8.13
CA GLY A 485 40.56 -22.57 8.76
C GLY A 485 41.41 -22.78 10.02
N PRO A 486 42.75 -22.58 9.96
CA PRO A 486 43.62 -22.68 11.13
C PRO A 486 43.29 -21.69 12.25
N VAL A 487 42.88 -20.46 11.91
CA VAL A 487 42.51 -19.43 12.88
C VAL A 487 41.24 -19.83 13.62
N TRP A 488 40.21 -20.30 12.89
CA TRP A 488 38.96 -20.77 13.49
C TRP A 488 39.18 -21.99 14.40
N THR A 489 40.01 -22.95 13.99
CA THR A 489 40.39 -24.08 14.85
C THR A 489 41.09 -23.61 16.13
N SER A 490 41.99 -22.63 16.04
CA SER A 490 42.65 -22.05 17.21
C SER A 490 41.64 -21.33 18.13
N ILE A 491 40.68 -20.57 17.57
CA ILE A 491 39.62 -19.89 18.34
C ILE A 491 38.73 -20.89 19.07
N ASP A 492 38.26 -21.93 18.38
CA ASP A 492 37.41 -22.97 18.98
C ASP A 492 38.16 -23.70 20.09
N HIS A 493 39.41 -24.09 19.84
CA HIS A 493 40.26 -24.73 20.84
C HIS A 493 40.46 -23.85 22.07
N ARG A 494 40.86 -22.59 21.87
CA ARG A 494 41.09 -21.66 22.98
C ARG A 494 39.80 -21.33 23.73
N ARG A 495 38.68 -21.14 23.04
CA ARG A 495 37.38 -20.91 23.68
C ARG A 495 37.00 -22.06 24.61
N GLN A 496 37.19 -23.31 24.17
CA GLN A 496 36.95 -24.47 25.02
C GLN A 496 37.87 -24.48 26.25
N GLN A 497 39.16 -24.19 26.09
CA GLN A 497 40.09 -24.07 27.23
C GLN A 497 39.63 -23.02 28.25
N LEU A 498 39.23 -21.84 27.78
CA LEU A 498 38.79 -20.73 28.63
C LEU A 498 37.46 -21.03 29.33
N LEU A 499 36.50 -21.68 28.65
CA LEU A 499 35.24 -22.10 29.26
C LEU A 499 35.46 -23.16 30.34
N ILE A 500 36.35 -24.13 30.11
CA ILE A 500 36.75 -25.12 31.12
C ILE A 500 37.39 -24.42 32.32
N LYS A 501 38.30 -23.45 32.09
CA LYS A 501 38.92 -22.66 33.16
C LYS A 501 37.87 -21.88 33.97
N GLN A 502 36.89 -21.27 33.32
CA GLN A 502 35.81 -20.52 33.98
C GLN A 502 34.87 -21.44 34.78
N GLN A 503 34.49 -22.60 34.23
CA GLN A 503 33.66 -23.58 34.93
C GLN A 503 34.37 -24.15 36.16
N ARG A 504 35.68 -24.40 36.08
CA ARG A 504 36.49 -24.85 37.23
C ARG A 504 36.54 -23.81 38.34
N ALA A 505 36.79 -22.55 37.99
CA ALA A 505 36.75 -21.45 38.96
C ALA A 505 35.40 -21.40 39.69
N ALA A 506 34.29 -21.57 38.97
CA ALA A 506 32.94 -21.58 39.56
C ALA A 506 32.67 -22.81 40.45
N LEU A 507 33.12 -24.01 40.04
CA LEU A 507 32.91 -25.25 40.81
C LEU A 507 33.70 -25.26 42.12
N ASN A 508 34.98 -24.87 42.08
CA ASN A 508 35.84 -24.82 43.27
C ASN A 508 35.36 -23.79 44.27
N GLN A 509 34.85 -22.67 43.77
CA GLN A 509 34.25 -21.64 44.59
C GLN A 509 32.99 -22.17 45.32
N SER A 510 32.09 -22.87 44.64
CA SER A 510 30.82 -23.32 45.25
C SER A 510 30.96 -24.31 46.43
N TYR A 511 31.98 -25.18 46.44
CA TYR A 511 32.18 -26.14 47.53
C TYR A 511 32.85 -25.49 48.75
N CYS A 512 33.87 -24.66 48.52
CA CYS A 512 34.61 -24.01 49.60
C CYS A 512 33.93 -22.74 50.14
N GLU A 513 32.94 -22.18 49.44
CA GLU A 513 32.13 -21.03 49.91
C GLU A 513 31.30 -21.30 51.17
N ARG A 514 31.07 -22.57 51.52
CA ARG A 514 30.40 -22.94 52.78
C ARG A 514 31.22 -22.55 54.02
N PHE A 515 32.52 -22.33 53.86
CA PHE A 515 33.41 -21.90 54.93
C PHE A 515 33.48 -20.36 54.93
N LYS A 516 33.05 -19.73 56.02
CA LYS A 516 33.12 -18.28 56.18
C LYS A 516 34.59 -17.87 56.40
N ASN A 517 35.07 -16.86 55.68
CA ASN A 517 36.32 -16.21 56.07
C ASN A 517 36.09 -15.47 57.40
N PRO A 518 36.87 -15.71 58.45
CA PRO A 518 36.90 -14.81 59.60
C PRO A 518 37.35 -13.43 59.13
N GLU A 519 36.66 -12.36 59.52
CA GLU A 519 36.91 -10.98 59.06
C GLU A 519 38.32 -10.44 59.41
N ASP A 520 39.09 -11.14 60.25
CA ASP A 520 40.38 -10.65 60.80
C ASP A 520 41.61 -11.54 60.52
N ALA A 521 41.53 -12.58 59.67
CA ALA A 521 42.67 -13.47 59.41
C ALA A 521 43.59 -12.93 58.29
N VAL A 522 44.42 -11.93 58.57
CA VAL A 522 45.35 -11.35 57.57
C VAL A 522 46.68 -12.11 57.50
N GLU A 523 47.08 -12.84 58.55
CA GLU A 523 48.42 -13.47 58.61
C GLU A 523 48.45 -14.99 58.35
N SER A 524 47.38 -15.73 58.62
CA SER A 524 47.28 -17.20 58.44
C SER A 524 46.22 -17.56 57.39
N PRO A 525 46.40 -18.62 56.59
CA PRO A 525 45.37 -19.06 55.65
C PRO A 525 44.09 -19.43 56.41
N SER A 526 42.95 -18.93 55.93
CA SER A 526 41.65 -19.33 56.46
C SER A 526 41.32 -20.79 56.09
N GLU A 527 40.32 -21.39 56.73
CA GLU A 527 39.81 -22.70 56.31
C GLU A 527 39.37 -22.71 54.84
N ARG A 528 38.75 -21.63 54.37
CA ARG A 528 38.39 -21.47 52.95
C ARG A 528 39.64 -21.40 52.08
N ASP A 529 40.67 -20.69 52.51
CA ASP A 529 41.91 -20.55 51.75
C ASP A 529 42.61 -21.91 51.56
N VAL A 530 42.71 -22.68 52.64
CA VAL A 530 43.26 -24.05 52.61
C VAL A 530 42.38 -24.94 51.71
N CYS A 531 41.05 -24.86 51.84
CA CYS A 531 40.10 -25.59 50.99
C CYS A 531 40.31 -25.27 49.51
N VAL A 532 40.39 -23.99 49.15
CA VAL A 532 40.53 -23.51 47.77
C VAL A 532 41.89 -23.91 47.19
N ALA A 533 42.96 -23.79 47.97
CA ALA A 533 44.32 -24.17 47.55
C ALA A 533 44.41 -25.69 47.25
N LEU A 534 43.82 -26.52 48.10
CA LEU A 534 43.75 -27.97 47.92
C LEU A 534 42.85 -28.34 46.75
N ALA A 535 41.65 -27.75 46.66
CA ALA A 535 40.72 -27.95 45.54
C ALA A 535 41.40 -27.64 44.20
N THR A 536 42.11 -26.51 44.13
CA THR A 536 42.88 -26.10 42.95
C THR A 536 43.96 -27.13 42.62
N THR A 537 44.71 -27.62 43.61
CA THR A 537 45.74 -28.65 43.40
C THR A 537 45.15 -29.94 42.80
N ILE A 538 44.00 -30.37 43.32
CA ILE A 538 43.32 -31.59 42.84
C ILE A 538 42.82 -31.39 41.41
N ASP A 539 42.31 -30.21 41.10
CA ASP A 539 41.88 -29.85 39.75
C ASP A 539 43.03 -29.76 38.76
N ASP A 540 44.19 -29.25 39.18
CA ASP A 540 45.40 -29.25 38.37
C ASP A 540 45.85 -30.69 38.08
N MET A 541 45.82 -31.57 39.08
CA MET A 541 46.08 -33.00 38.88
C MET A 541 45.08 -33.64 37.92
N ASN A 542 43.77 -33.41 38.08
CA ASN A 542 42.73 -33.86 37.16
C ASN A 542 43.02 -33.41 35.72
N THR A 543 43.50 -32.17 35.56
CA THR A 543 43.84 -31.60 34.25
C THR A 543 45.03 -32.32 33.64
N SER A 544 46.11 -32.47 34.39
CA SER A 544 47.30 -33.17 33.92
C SER A 544 46.99 -34.62 33.53
N TYR A 545 46.15 -35.32 34.30
CA TYR A 545 45.74 -36.68 33.95
C TYR A 545 44.81 -36.74 32.74
N LYS A 546 43.86 -35.81 32.60
CA LYS A 546 42.98 -35.76 31.42
C LYS A 546 43.78 -35.44 30.15
N GLU A 547 44.74 -34.52 30.22
CA GLU A 547 45.62 -34.19 29.10
C GLU A 547 46.53 -35.37 28.75
N LEU A 548 47.16 -35.99 29.75
CA LEU A 548 47.94 -37.22 29.56
C LEU A 548 47.07 -38.31 28.92
N GLY A 549 45.87 -38.54 29.42
CA GLY A 549 44.88 -39.46 28.87
C GLY A 549 44.52 -39.19 27.41
N ARG A 550 44.33 -37.91 27.05
CA ARG A 550 44.11 -37.48 25.66
C ARG A 550 45.31 -37.84 24.79
N LYS A 551 46.53 -37.51 25.22
CA LYS A 551 47.78 -37.85 24.52
C LYS A 551 47.92 -39.37 24.35
N CYS A 552 47.60 -40.15 25.38
CA CYS A 552 47.65 -41.61 25.35
C CYS A 552 46.66 -42.21 24.36
N ARG A 553 45.38 -41.79 24.39
CA ARG A 553 44.35 -42.27 23.46
C ARG A 553 44.66 -41.90 22.00
N ALA A 554 45.24 -40.72 21.79
CA ALA A 554 45.68 -40.27 20.47
C ALA A 554 47.02 -40.89 20.02
N ARG A 555 47.67 -41.71 20.86
CA ARG A 555 49.01 -42.27 20.64
C ARG A 555 50.10 -41.21 20.40
N GLU A 556 49.94 -40.03 20.98
CA GLU A 556 50.87 -38.90 20.88
C GLU A 556 52.19 -39.13 21.66
N PHE A 557 52.39 -40.31 22.26
CA PHE A 557 53.65 -40.65 22.93
C PHE A 557 54.79 -40.97 21.96
N GLY A 558 54.50 -41.33 20.71
CA GLY A 558 55.51 -41.61 19.68
C GLY A 558 56.62 -42.55 20.17
N ASN A 559 57.89 -42.13 20.05
CA ASN A 559 59.07 -42.87 20.52
C ASN A 559 59.56 -42.40 21.92
N ASN A 560 58.73 -41.73 22.73
CA ASN A 560 59.10 -41.34 24.09
C ASN A 560 58.76 -42.49 25.06
N PRO A 561 59.74 -43.30 25.50
CA PRO A 561 59.48 -44.46 26.34
C PRO A 561 58.91 -44.07 27.71
N ILE A 562 59.29 -42.91 28.26
CA ILE A 562 58.78 -42.42 29.55
C ILE A 562 57.28 -42.12 29.44
N LEU A 563 56.88 -41.39 28.40
CA LEU A 563 55.47 -41.06 28.18
C LEU A 563 54.65 -42.30 27.84
N ALA A 564 55.21 -43.25 27.09
CA ALA A 564 54.57 -44.54 26.81
C ALA A 564 54.34 -45.35 28.10
N THR A 565 55.32 -45.41 29.00
CA THR A 565 55.17 -46.05 30.31
C THR A 565 54.13 -45.33 31.17
N GLN A 566 54.14 -44.00 31.22
CA GLN A 566 53.12 -43.22 31.91
C GLN A 566 51.71 -43.49 31.35
N CYS A 567 51.57 -43.59 30.03
CA CYS A 567 50.32 -43.94 29.37
C CYS A 567 49.86 -45.35 29.73
N LEU A 568 50.76 -46.33 29.71
CA LEU A 568 50.43 -47.71 30.10
C LEU A 568 49.94 -47.75 31.55
N SER A 569 50.66 -47.11 32.48
CA SER A 569 50.26 -47.03 33.88
C SER A 569 48.90 -46.33 34.04
N LEU A 570 48.68 -45.20 33.38
CA LEU A 570 47.42 -44.45 33.44
C LEU A 570 46.23 -45.27 32.91
N CYS A 571 46.39 -45.92 31.76
CA CYS A 571 45.33 -46.70 31.14
C CYS A 571 45.02 -47.97 31.92
N VAL A 572 46.03 -48.67 32.44
CA VAL A 572 45.84 -49.83 33.33
C VAL A 572 45.12 -49.42 34.60
N ALA A 573 45.50 -48.29 35.20
CA ALA A 573 44.91 -47.74 36.42
C ALA A 573 43.50 -47.16 36.25
N SER A 574 42.93 -47.14 35.04
CA SER A 574 41.59 -46.63 34.75
C SER A 574 40.74 -47.64 33.99
N ALA A 575 41.01 -48.94 34.19
CA ALA A 575 40.35 -50.06 33.51
C ALA A 575 40.28 -49.91 31.97
N GLY A 576 41.31 -49.30 31.36
CA GLY A 576 41.42 -49.07 29.91
C GLY A 576 40.87 -47.73 29.42
N GLY A 577 40.21 -46.93 30.28
CA GLY A 577 39.65 -45.63 29.90
C GLY A 577 40.70 -44.53 29.67
N CYS A 578 41.90 -44.69 30.24
CA CYS A 578 42.96 -43.69 30.27
C CYS A 578 42.49 -42.33 30.80
N ASP A 579 41.54 -42.31 31.75
CA ASP A 579 41.00 -41.07 32.31
C ASP A 579 40.88 -41.23 33.82
N LEU A 580 41.53 -40.34 34.56
CA LEU A 580 41.49 -40.31 36.01
C LEU A 580 40.93 -38.96 36.44
N SER A 581 39.91 -39.02 37.30
CA SER A 581 39.33 -37.83 37.90
C SER A 581 39.08 -38.02 39.39
N PHE A 582 39.28 -36.94 40.13
CA PHE A 582 39.09 -36.81 41.56
C PHE A 582 38.06 -35.74 41.83
N LYS A 583 37.27 -35.93 42.87
CA LYS A 583 36.39 -34.89 43.42
C LYS A 583 36.55 -34.86 44.92
N MET A 584 36.83 -33.69 45.47
CA MET A 584 36.78 -33.45 46.90
C MET A 584 35.33 -33.54 47.39
N THR A 585 35.07 -34.44 48.33
CA THR A 585 33.74 -34.67 48.90
C THR A 585 33.66 -34.20 50.34
N HIS A 586 34.78 -34.22 51.06
CA HIS A 586 34.89 -33.68 52.41
C HIS A 586 36.22 -32.94 52.57
N PHE A 587 36.17 -31.80 53.26
CA PHE A 587 37.33 -31.06 53.71
C PHE A 587 37.03 -30.50 55.10
N GLU A 588 38.05 -30.55 55.95
CA GLU A 588 38.09 -29.95 57.28
C GLU A 588 39.52 -29.49 57.56
N ASN A 589 39.70 -28.21 57.92
CA ASN A 589 41.00 -27.70 58.34
C ASN A 589 41.19 -28.00 59.84
N LEU A 590 42.25 -28.73 60.19
CA LEU A 590 42.52 -29.13 61.58
C LEU A 590 43.36 -28.10 62.34
N GLY A 591 44.10 -27.26 61.61
CA GLY A 591 44.90 -26.17 62.18
C GLY A 591 46.09 -25.81 61.30
N CYS A 592 46.56 -24.57 61.42
CA CYS A 592 47.72 -24.06 60.71
C CYS A 592 48.74 -23.47 61.69
N ALA A 593 50.03 -23.73 61.44
CA ALA A 593 51.15 -23.13 62.14
C ALA A 593 52.15 -22.52 61.14
N ALA A 594 52.85 -21.45 61.55
CA ALA A 594 53.89 -20.87 60.70
C ALA A 594 54.98 -21.92 60.43
N ALA A 595 55.44 -22.02 59.18
CA ALA A 595 56.48 -22.98 58.81
C ALA A 595 57.85 -22.54 59.38
N GLU A 596 58.39 -23.26 60.35
CA GLU A 596 59.66 -22.89 60.96
C GLU A 596 60.82 -23.00 59.94
N GLY A 597 61.52 -21.89 59.71
CA GLY A 597 62.63 -21.82 58.75
C GLY A 597 62.22 -21.78 57.27
N GLN A 598 60.93 -21.69 56.94
CA GLN A 598 60.43 -21.60 55.56
C GLN A 598 59.32 -20.55 55.44
N VAL A 599 59.10 -20.01 54.23
CA VAL A 599 57.96 -19.12 53.98
C VAL A 599 56.67 -19.96 53.89
N GLY A 600 55.61 -19.48 54.56
CA GLY A 600 54.26 -20.05 54.50
C GLY A 600 53.79 -20.65 55.83
N TRP A 601 52.67 -21.36 55.75
CA TRP A 601 52.03 -22.04 56.87
C TRP A 601 51.95 -23.53 56.61
N ILE A 602 52.25 -24.35 57.60
CA ILE A 602 51.99 -25.78 57.58
C ILE A 602 50.60 -25.99 58.17
N CYS A 603 49.67 -26.51 57.37
CA CYS A 603 48.33 -26.81 57.82
C CYS A 603 48.10 -28.32 57.83
N ASP A 604 47.56 -28.79 58.95
CA ASP A 604 46.99 -30.12 59.08
C ASP A 604 45.55 -30.06 58.59
N TYR A 605 45.17 -31.01 57.74
CA TYR A 605 43.84 -31.06 57.17
C TYR A 605 43.33 -32.48 57.05
N TYR A 606 42.01 -32.60 57.02
CA TYR A 606 41.31 -33.82 56.69
C TYR A 606 40.58 -33.68 55.35
N LEU A 607 40.84 -34.62 54.44
CA LEU A 607 40.32 -34.63 53.09
C LEU A 607 39.70 -35.99 52.75
N LYS A 608 38.48 -35.98 52.20
CA LYS A 608 37.91 -37.14 51.49
C LYS A 608 37.71 -36.80 50.02
N PHE A 609 38.02 -37.79 49.19
CA PHE A 609 37.82 -37.72 47.75
C PHE A 609 36.97 -38.90 47.29
N THR A 610 36.27 -38.68 46.18
CA THR A 610 35.76 -39.76 45.33
C THR A 610 36.51 -39.70 44.01
N GLY A 611 37.02 -40.85 43.55
CA GLY A 611 37.60 -41.00 42.23
C GLY A 611 36.83 -42.03 41.41
N ASN A 612 37.12 -42.09 40.11
CA ASN A 612 36.50 -43.03 39.19
C ASN A 612 37.15 -44.43 39.16
N ASP A 613 38.26 -44.69 39.87
CA ASP A 613 38.96 -45.98 39.90
C ASP A 613 39.49 -46.37 41.30
N ALA A 614 39.69 -47.67 41.54
CA ALA A 614 40.13 -48.27 42.80
C ALA A 614 41.66 -48.20 43.02
N LEU A 615 42.48 -48.20 41.96
CA LEU A 615 43.95 -48.05 42.08
C LEU A 615 44.35 -46.66 42.63
N MET A 616 43.39 -45.74 42.66
CA MET A 616 43.55 -44.34 43.08
C MET A 616 43.78 -44.16 44.57
N LYS A 617 43.46 -45.16 45.40
CA LYS A 617 43.79 -45.11 46.84
C LYS A 617 45.30 -44.95 47.06
N GLU A 618 46.11 -45.49 46.16
CA GLU A 618 47.57 -45.48 46.27
C GLU A 618 48.20 -44.19 45.73
N VAL A 619 47.61 -43.57 44.70
CA VAL A 619 48.04 -42.24 44.27
C VAL A 619 47.63 -41.18 45.31
N LEU A 620 46.44 -41.30 45.88
CA LEU A 620 45.92 -40.37 46.88
C LEU A 620 46.60 -40.51 48.25
N SER A 621 47.17 -41.68 48.58
CA SER A 621 47.99 -41.83 49.78
C SER A 621 49.25 -40.94 49.73
N THR A 622 49.67 -40.46 48.56
CA THR A 622 50.76 -39.46 48.48
C THR A 622 50.35 -38.05 48.90
N ILE A 623 49.04 -37.75 48.98
CA ILE A 623 48.50 -36.44 49.39
C ILE A 623 47.92 -36.51 50.81
N ALA A 624 47.33 -37.66 51.18
CA ALA A 624 46.75 -37.92 52.48
C ALA A 624 47.05 -39.37 52.90
N PRO A 625 48.28 -39.67 53.36
CA PRO A 625 48.76 -41.04 53.61
C PRO A 625 47.97 -41.81 54.67
N ASN A 626 47.27 -41.11 55.58
CA ASN A 626 46.61 -41.71 56.75
C ASN A 626 45.08 -41.57 56.69
N GLY A 627 44.43 -42.17 55.69
CA GLY A 627 42.96 -42.28 55.65
C GLY A 627 42.22 -40.94 55.52
N GLY A 628 42.88 -39.95 54.91
CA GLY A 628 42.35 -38.60 54.69
C GLY A 628 43.06 -37.51 55.49
N LEU A 629 43.86 -37.85 56.51
CA LEU A 629 44.72 -36.89 57.18
C LEU A 629 45.94 -36.58 56.30
N GLY A 630 46.14 -35.29 56.03
CA GLY A 630 47.30 -34.77 55.32
C GLY A 630 47.85 -33.54 56.02
N GLN A 631 49.12 -33.26 55.75
CA GLN A 631 49.80 -32.04 56.17
C GLN A 631 50.43 -31.44 54.92
N GLY A 632 50.23 -30.14 54.71
CA GLY A 632 50.73 -29.45 53.53
C GLY A 632 51.22 -28.05 53.88
N ARG A 633 52.17 -27.53 53.09
CA ARG A 633 52.65 -26.16 53.24
C ARG A 633 51.89 -25.24 52.29
N PHE A 634 51.43 -24.10 52.78
CA PHE A 634 50.63 -23.13 52.05
C PHE A 634 51.35 -21.79 52.00
N ILE A 635 51.54 -21.27 50.79
CA ILE A 635 52.24 -20.00 50.55
C ILE A 635 51.24 -19.03 49.94
N ASN A 636 51.14 -17.83 50.50
CA ASN A 636 50.34 -16.76 49.92
C ASN A 636 51.09 -16.16 48.72
N ALA A 637 50.52 -16.27 47.52
CA ALA A 637 51.08 -15.75 46.28
C ALA A 637 50.45 -14.40 45.85
N GLY A 638 49.89 -13.65 46.80
CA GLY A 638 49.28 -12.35 46.59
C GLY A 638 47.75 -12.44 46.65
N ASP A 639 47.13 -13.01 45.61
CA ASP A 639 45.67 -13.12 45.50
C ASP A 639 45.11 -14.48 45.91
N GLN A 640 45.98 -15.47 46.15
CA GLN A 640 45.59 -16.83 46.47
C GLN A 640 46.65 -17.55 47.30
N TRP A 641 46.20 -18.53 48.08
CA TRP A 641 47.06 -19.48 48.75
C TRP A 641 47.36 -20.66 47.83
N ILE A 642 48.64 -21.03 47.73
CA ILE A 642 49.12 -22.15 46.92
C ILE A 642 49.57 -23.26 47.85
N HIS A 643 49.07 -24.47 47.62
CA HIS A 643 49.55 -25.68 48.30
C HIS A 643 50.86 -26.17 47.65
N VAL A 644 51.92 -26.23 48.45
CA VAL A 644 53.26 -26.67 48.07
C VAL A 644 53.57 -27.95 48.84
N ARG A 645 53.89 -29.02 48.12
CA ARG A 645 54.33 -30.29 48.71
C ARG A 645 55.71 -30.18 49.33
#